data_AF-A0A842TNU0-F1
#
_entry.id   AF-A0A842TNU0-F1
#
_cell.length_a   1.000
_cell.length_b   1.000
_cell.length_c   1.000
_cell.angle_alpha   90.00
_cell.angle_beta   90.00
_cell.angle_gamma   90.00
#
_symmetry.space_group_name_H-M   'P 1'
#
loop_
_entity.id
_entity.type
_entity.pdbx_description
1 polymer ?
#
loop_
_entity_poly.entity_id
_entity_poly.type
_entity_poly.pdbx_seq_one_letter_code
_entity_poly.pdbx_strand_id
1 'polypeptide(L)'
;MNKTMNNKLSLIFVLFIFLLSLTVSSIVAIDFENNNLIIYVDDDNTQGPWDGTIDYPFQFIQDGINASENGYQVFIFNGTYHENLVVNRSISLNGESQKGAIVNGNFSEDVIRIASDNSMITNLTIKNSGGYDSDSGLKVLSNNNYIVNCSFYWTKIAVKINSNDFNIIDNCTIFYNGIGLYYNNSNNNIIKGCTLGRNSIGIHLENSIDFAIKYSYLHSNGRACYFENTSDIKLFHCNVSDNSANHGGIFVINCTNLKINNNIICHNGAGLSFSKSDSIIISNCTLCRNTHFAMWLKNSCRNIIIDNSIINDNYRFGIYVMDDSNLNIENSNICNNYLYSVYSRNSICISKKNYWGSLLGPAFTNIRLKSRINPIFGKIKYFPWKAIPIKDIGANWKRNEDYMIKEINPAKRIISFQDVDTDKDMVPDWWEIKWGYDPEKWDNHLSLDPDKDGLNNVEECYTDKLDSNPFHKDIYLEIDWVESEDEESNKPSQEMIDEAIHAFQKNNINLHIDIGKMGGGEQIPYITNFSFPFLCELYWNYFLHNDLNNPRKGIFHYGIICDYGPDVNFPFFGWDSLDSFLISAKQLKQKLPRYCKSRIIMGGSIHHLGHSLGLLADKHSGIDNLATLIPFSIEWLKYKNYKSNMNYLYKYKMFCYSNGDNGFGDFDDWEKMNFSFFKNTNFINK
;
A
#
# COMPACT_ATOMS: atom_id res chain seq x y z
N MET A 1 -56.57 41.32 -18.39
CA MET A 1 -57.36 40.08 -18.25
C MET A 1 -56.40 38.90 -18.40
N ASN A 2 -56.06 38.26 -17.27
CA ASN A 2 -55.49 36.91 -17.02
C ASN A 2 -54.66 36.24 -18.15
N LYS A 3 -53.46 35.70 -17.91
CA LYS A 3 -53.12 34.73 -16.87
C LYS A 3 -51.61 34.46 -16.88
N THR A 4 -50.89 34.88 -15.83
CA THR A 4 -49.56 34.39 -15.47
C THR A 4 -49.68 33.63 -14.16
N MET A 5 -49.99 32.33 -14.23
CA MET A 5 -49.89 31.38 -13.12
C MET A 5 -49.64 30.01 -13.74
N ASN A 6 -48.41 29.51 -13.62
CA ASN A 6 -48.13 28.06 -13.60
C ASN A 6 -46.70 27.66 -13.18
N ASN A 7 -45.79 28.57 -12.84
CA ASN A 7 -44.43 28.22 -12.41
C ASN A 7 -44.17 28.30 -10.89
N LYS A 8 -45.20 28.19 -10.03
CA LYS A 8 -45.02 28.22 -8.57
C LYS A 8 -45.41 26.93 -7.82
N LEU A 9 -45.97 25.91 -8.49
CA LEU A 9 -46.38 24.68 -7.79
C LEU A 9 -45.33 23.56 -7.73
N SER A 10 -44.25 23.59 -8.54
CA SER A 10 -43.23 22.53 -8.49
C SER A 10 -42.10 22.78 -7.47
N LEU A 11 -42.00 23.98 -6.90
CA LEU A 11 -40.99 24.31 -5.89
C LEU A 11 -41.46 24.02 -4.45
N ILE A 12 -42.78 23.90 -4.25
CA ILE A 12 -43.38 23.71 -2.92
C ILE A 12 -43.38 22.24 -2.50
N PHE A 13 -43.30 21.30 -3.44
CA PHE A 13 -43.26 19.85 -3.13
C PHE A 13 -41.85 19.33 -2.78
N VAL A 14 -40.80 20.05 -3.18
CA VAL A 14 -39.40 19.71 -2.86
C VAL A 14 -38.97 20.29 -1.50
N LEU A 15 -39.60 21.36 -1.03
CA LEU A 15 -39.39 21.86 0.34
C LEU A 15 -40.16 21.05 1.41
N PHE A 16 -41.21 20.32 1.04
CA PHE A 16 -42.04 19.59 2.02
C PHE A 16 -41.50 18.20 2.39
N ILE A 17 -40.53 17.65 1.65
CA ILE A 17 -39.89 16.35 1.95
C ILE A 17 -38.58 16.53 2.74
N PHE A 18 -38.04 17.74 2.83
CA PHE A 18 -36.86 18.05 3.66
C PHE A 18 -37.18 18.46 5.11
N LEU A 19 -38.46 18.50 5.49
CA LEU A 19 -38.93 18.99 6.80
C LEU A 19 -39.57 17.91 7.69
N LEU A 20 -39.45 16.63 7.34
CA LEU A 20 -40.09 15.51 8.05
C LEU A 20 -39.12 14.48 8.63
N SER A 21 -37.92 14.92 9.04
CA SER A 21 -37.02 14.14 9.92
C SER A 21 -36.61 14.88 11.20
N LEU A 22 -37.37 15.89 11.62
CA LEU A 22 -37.15 16.58 12.90
C LEU A 22 -38.33 16.32 13.83
N THR A 23 -38.33 15.13 14.44
CA THR A 23 -39.03 14.97 15.72
C THR A 23 -38.17 15.63 16.78
N VAL A 24 -38.36 16.93 16.97
CA VAL A 24 -37.87 17.64 18.15
C VAL A 24 -38.74 17.18 19.31
N SER A 25 -38.20 16.27 20.11
CA SER A 25 -38.70 16.04 21.47
C SER A 25 -38.62 17.38 22.19
N SER A 26 -39.76 17.87 22.67
CA SER A 26 -39.85 19.07 23.51
C SER A 26 -39.09 18.83 24.81
N ILE A 27 -37.83 19.27 24.85
CA ILE A 27 -37.04 19.40 26.06
C ILE A 27 -37.40 20.76 26.67
N VAL A 28 -37.92 20.69 27.89
CA VAL A 28 -37.98 21.82 28.82
C VAL A 28 -36.60 22.47 28.84
N ALA A 29 -36.51 23.75 28.51
CA ALA A 29 -35.30 24.53 28.66
C ALA A 29 -34.92 24.58 30.14
N ILE A 30 -34.08 23.63 30.55
CA ILE A 30 -33.21 23.77 31.69
C ILE A 30 -31.97 24.45 31.11
N ASP A 31 -31.74 25.71 31.47
CA ASP A 31 -30.45 26.37 31.28
C ASP A 31 -29.38 25.53 31.99
N PHE A 32 -28.67 24.70 31.23
CA PHE A 32 -27.36 24.23 31.62
C PHE A 32 -26.36 25.19 31.00
N GLU A 33 -25.75 26.04 31.83
CA GLU A 33 -24.41 26.54 31.57
C GLU A 33 -23.47 25.33 31.45
N ASN A 34 -23.37 24.73 30.26
CA ASN A 34 -22.26 23.84 29.94
C ASN A 34 -21.01 24.70 29.79
N ASN A 35 -20.43 25.13 30.91
CA ASN A 35 -19.00 25.36 30.97
C ASN A 35 -18.35 24.00 30.70
N ASN A 36 -18.00 23.70 29.45
CA ASN A 36 -17.05 22.61 29.18
C ASN A 36 -15.79 22.96 29.96
N LEU A 37 -15.60 22.30 31.10
CA LEU A 37 -14.40 22.43 31.91
C LEU A 37 -13.22 21.90 31.08
N ILE A 38 -12.25 22.78 30.84
CA ILE A 38 -11.02 22.46 30.12
C ILE A 38 -9.96 22.12 31.15
N ILE A 39 -9.33 20.94 30.99
CA ILE A 39 -8.13 20.53 31.70
C ILE A 39 -6.93 20.75 30.78
N TYR A 40 -5.91 21.45 31.26
CA TYR A 40 -4.72 21.77 30.47
C TYR A 40 -3.57 20.81 30.80
N VAL A 41 -2.82 20.42 29.76
CA VAL A 41 -1.65 19.55 29.84
C VAL A 41 -0.49 20.18 29.07
N ASP A 42 0.68 20.26 29.68
CA ASP A 42 1.91 20.86 29.13
C ASP A 42 3.14 20.09 29.63
N ASP A 43 3.92 19.48 28.72
CA ASP A 43 5.12 18.71 29.10
C ASP A 43 6.23 19.60 29.68
N ASP A 44 6.17 20.92 29.43
CA ASP A 44 7.09 21.91 29.98
C ASP A 44 6.85 22.21 31.47
N ASN A 45 5.68 21.88 32.04
CA ASN A 45 5.41 22.06 33.47
C ASN A 45 6.06 20.96 34.34
N THR A 46 7.38 20.85 34.29
CA THR A 46 8.14 19.79 34.96
C THR A 46 8.23 19.92 36.49
N GLN A 47 7.89 21.09 37.06
CA GLN A 47 8.04 21.38 38.50
C GLN A 47 6.71 21.46 39.26
N GLY A 48 5.60 21.55 38.53
CA GLY A 48 4.28 21.77 39.10
C GLY A 48 4.10 23.17 39.71
N PRO A 49 2.99 23.39 40.42
CA PRO A 49 1.93 22.42 40.73
C PRO A 49 1.17 21.94 39.49
N TRP A 50 0.47 20.83 39.63
CA TRP A 50 -0.29 20.16 38.57
C TRP A 50 -1.75 20.03 39.00
N ASP A 51 -2.54 21.07 38.77
CA ASP A 51 -3.97 21.08 39.10
C ASP A 51 -4.89 21.13 37.87
N GLY A 52 -4.30 21.16 36.66
CA GLY A 52 -5.01 21.13 35.39
C GLY A 52 -5.57 22.48 34.95
N THR A 53 -5.29 23.56 35.69
CA THR A 53 -5.56 24.93 35.23
C THR A 53 -4.53 25.38 34.19
N ILE A 54 -4.80 26.49 33.51
CA ILE A 54 -3.86 27.04 32.50
C ILE A 54 -2.55 27.53 33.13
N ASP A 55 -2.59 28.00 34.38
CA ASP A 55 -1.39 28.46 35.10
C ASP A 55 -0.57 27.29 35.66
N TYR A 56 -1.22 26.14 35.89
CA TYR A 56 -0.66 24.94 36.51
C TYR A 56 -1.12 23.66 35.78
N PRO A 57 -0.82 23.52 34.48
CA PRO A 57 -1.28 22.40 33.68
C PRO A 57 -0.67 21.08 34.17
N PHE A 58 -1.31 19.95 33.92
CA PHE A 58 -0.68 18.65 34.19
C PHE A 58 0.53 18.44 33.27
N GLN A 59 1.58 17.79 33.76
CA GLN A 59 2.72 17.43 32.92
C GLN A 59 2.37 16.31 31.92
N PHE A 60 1.56 15.35 32.35
CA PHE A 60 1.22 14.15 31.58
C PHE A 60 -0.22 14.18 31.10
N ILE A 61 -0.46 13.68 29.88
CA ILE A 61 -1.81 13.63 29.29
C ILE A 61 -2.71 12.70 30.11
N GLN A 62 -2.16 11.58 30.58
CA GLN A 62 -2.97 10.63 31.36
C GLN A 62 -3.49 11.24 32.67
N ASP A 63 -2.74 12.14 33.31
CA ASP A 63 -3.20 12.86 34.50
C ASP A 63 -4.38 13.79 34.17
N GLY A 64 -4.32 14.48 33.03
CA GLY A 64 -5.43 15.28 32.52
C GLY A 64 -6.68 14.46 32.23
N ILE A 65 -6.51 13.25 31.66
CA ILE A 65 -7.62 12.28 31.45
C ILE A 65 -8.21 11.84 32.79
N ASN A 66 -7.37 11.50 33.76
CA ASN A 66 -7.79 11.00 35.07
C ASN A 66 -8.56 12.05 35.88
N ALA A 67 -8.22 13.34 35.71
CA ALA A 67 -8.89 14.47 36.33
C ALA A 67 -10.21 14.88 35.64
N SER A 68 -10.50 14.32 34.45
CA SER A 68 -11.65 14.71 33.65
C SER A 68 -12.92 13.90 33.96
N GLU A 69 -14.07 14.54 33.87
CA GLU A 69 -15.38 13.87 33.84
C GLU A 69 -15.92 13.78 32.40
N ASN A 70 -17.00 13.02 32.20
CA ASN A 70 -17.62 12.93 30.88
C ASN A 70 -18.07 14.32 30.39
N GLY A 71 -17.78 14.63 29.13
CA GLY A 71 -18.04 15.92 28.49
C GLY A 71 -16.90 16.93 28.59
N TYR A 72 -15.84 16.65 29.36
CA TYR A 72 -14.71 17.56 29.52
C TYR A 72 -13.82 17.58 28.27
N GLN A 73 -13.03 18.64 28.16
CA GLN A 73 -11.94 18.75 27.18
C GLN A 73 -10.60 18.69 27.90
N VAL A 74 -9.69 17.83 27.42
CA VAL A 74 -8.27 17.89 27.76
C VAL A 74 -7.56 18.61 26.62
N PHE A 75 -7.07 19.82 26.89
CA PHE A 75 -6.27 20.61 25.97
C PHE A 75 -4.79 20.32 26.19
N ILE A 76 -4.09 19.92 25.13
CA ILE A 76 -2.71 19.45 25.18
C ILE A 76 -1.84 20.46 24.42
N PHE A 77 -0.94 21.15 25.11
CA PHE A 77 0.01 22.08 24.49
C PHE A 77 0.99 21.35 23.57
N ASN A 78 1.67 22.09 22.69
CA ASN A 78 2.69 21.51 21.83
C ASN A 78 3.85 20.98 22.69
N GLY A 79 4.21 19.71 22.47
CA GLY A 79 5.09 18.95 23.32
C GLY A 79 5.27 17.52 22.81
N THR A 80 6.24 16.79 23.36
CA THR A 80 6.39 15.34 23.10
C THR A 80 6.14 14.55 24.37
N TYR A 81 4.95 13.96 24.41
CA TYR A 81 4.45 13.15 25.51
C TYR A 81 4.80 11.68 25.27
N HIS A 82 5.74 11.17 26.06
CA HIS A 82 6.19 9.78 26.02
C HIS A 82 5.29 8.91 26.92
N GLU A 83 4.10 8.58 26.43
CA GLU A 83 3.04 7.93 27.19
C GLU A 83 2.27 6.88 26.37
N ASN A 84 1.67 5.91 27.07
CA ASN A 84 0.63 5.03 26.54
C ASN A 84 -0.69 5.38 27.25
N LEU A 85 -1.68 5.88 26.50
CA LEU A 85 -2.88 6.50 27.06
C LEU A 85 -4.08 5.56 27.09
N VAL A 86 -4.91 5.68 28.13
CA VAL A 86 -6.22 5.02 28.24
C VAL A 86 -7.32 6.06 28.41
N VAL A 87 -8.09 6.28 27.34
CA VAL A 87 -9.26 7.16 27.31
C VAL A 87 -10.49 6.34 27.69
N ASN A 88 -10.84 6.34 28.96
CA ASN A 88 -11.99 5.60 29.53
C ASN A 88 -13.13 6.51 30.00
N ARG A 89 -13.16 7.75 29.48
CA ARG A 89 -14.16 8.79 29.72
C ARG A 89 -14.59 9.38 28.38
N SER A 90 -15.87 9.73 28.26
CA SER A 90 -16.42 10.36 27.06
C SER A 90 -15.95 11.82 26.99
N ILE A 91 -14.71 12.05 26.57
CA ILE A 91 -14.03 13.37 26.58
C ILE A 91 -13.50 13.74 25.20
N SER A 92 -13.11 15.01 25.06
CA SER A 92 -12.32 15.47 23.93
C SER A 92 -10.85 15.60 24.30
N LEU A 93 -9.95 14.83 23.67
CA LEU A 93 -8.52 15.11 23.66
C LEU A 93 -8.19 16.01 22.49
N ASN A 94 -7.68 17.22 22.75
CA ASN A 94 -7.42 18.21 21.71
C ASN A 94 -6.00 18.76 21.84
N GLY A 95 -5.14 18.41 20.89
CA GLY A 95 -3.83 19.03 20.76
C GLY A 95 -3.91 20.47 20.25
N GLU A 96 -3.00 21.31 20.71
CA GLU A 96 -2.83 22.69 20.25
C GLU A 96 -2.60 22.73 18.73
N SER A 97 -1.80 21.79 18.22
CA SER A 97 -1.63 21.60 16.78
C SER A 97 -1.28 20.15 16.42
N GLN A 98 -1.74 19.69 15.25
CA GLN A 98 -1.46 18.34 14.75
C GLN A 98 0.02 17.99 14.76
N LYS A 99 0.90 18.93 14.39
CA LYS A 99 2.35 18.70 14.27
C LYS A 99 3.12 18.93 15.57
N GLY A 100 2.56 19.69 16.50
CA GLY A 100 3.26 20.11 17.72
C GLY A 100 2.88 19.30 18.95
N ALA A 101 1.65 18.79 19.07
CA ALA A 101 1.25 17.90 20.16
C ALA A 101 1.46 16.43 19.77
N ILE A 102 2.51 15.81 20.29
CA ILE A 102 3.00 14.48 19.88
C ILE A 102 2.84 13.49 21.04
N VAL A 103 2.10 12.39 20.81
CA VAL A 103 2.06 11.21 21.69
C VAL A 103 2.95 10.12 21.11
N ASN A 104 3.98 9.72 21.87
CA ASN A 104 5.02 8.78 21.45
C ASN A 104 5.00 7.54 22.34
N GLY A 105 4.64 6.38 21.78
CA GLY A 105 4.53 5.12 22.53
C GLY A 105 5.83 4.39 22.81
N ASN A 106 6.99 4.99 22.48
CA ASN A 106 8.33 4.42 22.72
C ASN A 106 8.52 2.98 22.21
N PHE A 107 7.90 2.67 21.08
CA PHE A 107 7.94 1.35 20.45
C PHE A 107 7.38 0.22 21.33
N SER A 108 6.41 0.54 22.18
CA SER A 108 5.77 -0.41 23.11
C SER A 108 4.24 -0.32 23.07
N GLU A 109 3.59 -1.49 23.02
CA GLU A 109 2.14 -1.68 23.11
C GLU A 109 1.30 -0.73 22.20
N ASP A 110 0.04 -0.49 22.57
CA ASP A 110 -0.79 0.53 21.94
C ASP A 110 -0.41 1.94 22.44
N VAL A 111 -0.33 2.93 21.56
CA VAL A 111 -0.02 4.32 21.99
C VAL A 111 -1.24 4.94 22.69
N ILE A 112 -2.45 4.77 22.13
CA ILE A 112 -3.70 5.25 22.74
C ILE A 112 -4.76 4.16 22.65
N ARG A 113 -5.49 3.93 23.75
CA ARG A 113 -6.68 3.06 23.80
C ARG A 113 -7.92 3.87 24.14
N ILE A 114 -8.92 3.87 23.28
CA ILE A 114 -10.25 4.45 23.56
C ILE A 114 -11.17 3.33 24.05
N ALA A 115 -11.69 3.47 25.26
CA ALA A 115 -12.56 2.51 25.93
C ALA A 115 -13.95 3.08 26.30
N SER A 116 -14.26 4.31 25.88
CA SER A 116 -15.53 5.01 26.12
C SER A 116 -16.17 5.44 24.81
N ASP A 117 -17.49 5.33 24.71
CA ASP A 117 -18.23 5.86 23.57
C ASP A 117 -18.16 7.39 23.51
N ASN A 118 -18.41 7.97 22.33
CA ASN A 118 -18.55 9.43 22.14
C ASN A 118 -17.29 10.23 22.51
N SER A 119 -16.10 9.62 22.41
CA SER A 119 -14.84 10.31 22.63
C SER A 119 -14.38 10.99 21.34
N MET A 120 -13.69 12.14 21.48
CA MET A 120 -13.14 12.88 20.36
C MET A 120 -11.63 13.04 20.51
N ILE A 121 -10.86 12.65 19.50
CA ILE A 121 -9.40 12.80 19.46
C ILE A 121 -9.05 13.72 18.30
N THR A 122 -8.48 14.90 18.58
CA THR A 122 -8.17 15.89 17.55
C THR A 122 -6.78 16.47 17.65
N ASN A 123 -6.21 16.79 16.49
CA ASN A 123 -4.98 17.59 16.37
C ASN A 123 -3.77 16.98 17.10
N LEU A 124 -3.61 15.65 17.04
CA LEU A 124 -2.45 14.95 17.60
C LEU A 124 -1.59 14.30 16.53
N THR A 125 -0.30 14.21 16.79
CA THR A 125 0.59 13.23 16.17
C THR A 125 0.72 12.03 17.09
N ILE A 126 0.52 10.82 16.57
CA ILE A 126 0.57 9.56 17.31
C ILE A 126 1.59 8.65 16.61
N LYS A 127 2.65 8.23 17.32
CA LYS A 127 3.76 7.49 16.69
C LYS A 127 4.41 6.46 17.61
N ASN A 128 5.20 5.57 16.99
CA ASN A 128 6.05 4.59 17.66
C ASN A 128 5.27 3.63 18.57
N SER A 129 4.30 2.89 18.00
CA SER A 129 3.69 1.76 18.73
C SER A 129 4.65 0.58 18.84
N GLY A 130 4.28 -0.43 19.63
CA GLY A 130 4.91 -1.75 19.51
C GLY A 130 4.69 -2.40 18.14
N GLY A 131 5.45 -3.48 17.86
CA GLY A 131 5.44 -4.20 16.59
C GLY A 131 4.60 -5.48 16.56
N TYR A 132 4.09 -5.94 17.71
CA TYR A 132 3.29 -7.17 17.78
C TYR A 132 1.89 -6.96 17.21
N ASP A 133 1.22 -8.04 16.78
CA ASP A 133 -0.08 -7.97 16.09
C ASP A 133 -1.20 -7.31 16.91
N SER A 134 -1.04 -7.28 18.24
CA SER A 134 -1.94 -6.55 19.13
C SER A 134 -1.78 -5.03 19.01
N ASP A 135 -0.62 -4.53 18.67
CA ASP A 135 -0.20 -3.16 18.92
C ASP A 135 -0.70 -2.20 17.84
N SER A 136 -0.93 -0.95 18.26
CA SER A 136 -1.46 0.08 17.36
C SER A 136 -1.14 1.49 17.82
N GLY A 137 -1.17 2.45 16.88
CA GLY A 137 -1.18 3.87 17.24
C GLY A 137 -2.44 4.21 18.06
N LEU A 138 -3.60 3.77 17.60
CA LEU A 138 -4.87 3.98 18.27
C LEU A 138 -5.74 2.74 18.20
N LYS A 139 -6.02 2.13 19.36
CA LYS A 139 -6.99 1.05 19.49
C LYS A 139 -8.33 1.58 19.96
N VAL A 140 -9.38 1.39 19.16
CA VAL A 140 -10.75 1.81 19.48
C VAL A 140 -11.56 0.60 19.92
N LEU A 141 -12.03 0.63 21.17
CA LEU A 141 -12.75 -0.45 21.85
C LEU A 141 -14.20 -0.04 22.19
N SER A 142 -14.70 1.01 21.54
CA SER A 142 -15.99 1.64 21.80
C SER A 142 -16.58 2.24 20.53
N ASN A 143 -17.83 2.68 20.61
CA ASN A 143 -18.63 3.17 19.48
C ASN A 143 -18.68 4.71 19.43
N ASN A 144 -19.12 5.25 18.29
CA ASN A 144 -19.44 6.67 18.13
C ASN A 144 -18.26 7.63 18.40
N ASN A 145 -17.02 7.19 18.19
CA ASN A 145 -15.85 8.05 18.39
C ASN A 145 -15.45 8.82 17.12
N TYR A 146 -14.83 9.97 17.35
CA TYR A 146 -14.40 10.89 16.30
C TYR A 146 -12.89 11.08 16.36
N ILE A 147 -12.18 10.66 15.33
CA ILE A 147 -10.73 10.84 15.20
C ILE A 147 -10.52 11.83 14.05
N VAL A 148 -10.10 13.05 14.36
CA VAL A 148 -10.14 14.17 13.41
C VAL A 148 -8.80 14.89 13.35
N ASN A 149 -8.28 15.07 12.14
CA ASN A 149 -7.03 15.81 11.90
C ASN A 149 -5.84 15.29 12.72
N CYS A 150 -5.73 13.97 12.88
CA CYS A 150 -4.60 13.32 13.54
C CYS A 150 -3.58 12.80 12.51
N SER A 151 -2.31 12.71 12.91
CA SER A 151 -1.23 12.13 12.12
C SER A 151 -0.72 10.85 12.76
N PHE A 152 -0.54 9.79 11.97
CA PHE A 152 -0.10 8.47 12.44
C PHE A 152 1.09 7.97 11.64
N TYR A 153 2.19 7.61 12.32
CA TYR A 153 3.33 6.98 11.67
C TYR A 153 4.20 6.09 12.56
N TRP A 154 4.89 5.14 11.93
CA TRP A 154 5.71 4.13 12.59
C TRP A 154 4.94 3.34 13.65
N THR A 155 3.84 2.75 13.20
CA THR A 155 3.03 1.85 14.02
C THR A 155 2.79 0.53 13.28
N LYS A 156 2.54 -0.55 14.03
CA LYS A 156 2.11 -1.82 13.45
C LYS A 156 0.77 -1.65 12.73
N ILE A 157 -0.21 -1.07 13.43
CA ILE A 157 -1.50 -0.63 12.88
C ILE A 157 -1.75 0.80 13.34
N ALA A 158 -2.00 1.75 12.44
CA ALA A 158 -2.21 3.15 12.85
C ALA A 158 -3.53 3.33 13.62
N VAL A 159 -4.65 2.84 13.08
CA VAL A 159 -5.92 2.78 13.82
C VAL A 159 -6.54 1.40 13.70
N LYS A 160 -6.84 0.77 14.84
CA LYS A 160 -7.41 -0.57 14.95
C LYS A 160 -8.79 -0.52 15.59
N ILE A 161 -9.83 -0.94 14.86
CA ILE A 161 -11.23 -0.96 15.33
C ILE A 161 -11.79 -2.37 15.17
N ASN A 162 -12.09 -3.03 16.30
CA ASN A 162 -12.57 -4.42 16.32
C ASN A 162 -13.90 -4.51 17.05
N SER A 163 -14.93 -5.00 16.37
CA SER A 163 -16.29 -5.15 16.92
C SER A 163 -16.91 -3.84 17.42
N ASN A 164 -16.62 -2.72 16.76
CA ASN A 164 -17.16 -1.40 17.13
C ASN A 164 -17.68 -0.62 15.92
N ASP A 165 -18.80 0.07 16.14
CA ASP A 165 -19.62 0.67 15.10
C ASP A 165 -19.66 2.20 15.21
N PHE A 166 -20.07 2.84 14.11
CA PHE A 166 -20.35 4.29 14.05
C PHE A 166 -19.16 5.20 14.38
N ASN A 167 -17.93 4.71 14.26
CA ASN A 167 -16.73 5.52 14.41
C ASN A 167 -16.41 6.27 13.10
N ILE A 168 -15.86 7.47 13.25
CA ILE A 168 -15.51 8.37 12.14
C ILE A 168 -14.03 8.71 12.19
N ILE A 169 -13.32 8.42 11.09
CA ILE A 169 -11.96 8.89 10.83
C ILE A 169 -12.04 9.99 9.78
N ASP A 170 -11.65 11.20 10.15
CA ASP A 170 -11.81 12.39 9.32
C ASP A 170 -10.51 13.20 9.21
N ASN A 171 -10.15 13.59 7.99
CA ASN A 171 -9.05 14.51 7.72
C ASN A 171 -7.67 14.08 8.28
N CYS A 172 -7.47 12.77 8.50
CA CYS A 172 -6.25 12.23 9.10
C CYS A 172 -5.15 11.95 8.06
N THR A 173 -3.89 12.03 8.50
CA THR A 173 -2.69 11.75 7.70
C THR A 173 -2.02 10.48 8.22
N ILE A 174 -1.98 9.40 7.44
CA ILE A 174 -1.58 8.06 7.92
C ILE A 174 -0.46 7.48 7.05
N PHE A 175 0.77 7.47 7.55
CA PHE A 175 1.95 7.07 6.77
C PHE A 175 2.94 6.17 7.51
N TYR A 176 3.70 5.35 6.78
CA TYR A 176 4.77 4.50 7.34
C TYR A 176 4.28 3.51 8.41
N ASN A 177 3.12 2.88 8.19
CA ASN A 177 2.54 1.90 9.11
C ASN A 177 2.42 0.53 8.42
N GLY A 178 2.41 -0.56 9.19
CA GLY A 178 2.07 -1.88 8.64
C GLY A 178 0.67 -1.82 8.00
N ILE A 179 -0.33 -1.49 8.81
CA ILE A 179 -1.68 -1.20 8.32
C ILE A 179 -2.08 0.22 8.72
N GLY A 180 -2.63 1.00 7.78
CA GLY A 180 -3.13 2.34 8.08
C GLY A 180 -4.40 2.29 8.93
N LEU A 181 -5.48 1.76 8.36
CA LEU A 181 -6.77 1.61 9.04
C LEU A 181 -7.21 0.14 8.98
N TYR A 182 -7.41 -0.49 10.14
CA TYR A 182 -7.90 -1.86 10.26
C TYR A 182 -9.28 -1.89 10.93
N TYR A 183 -10.24 -2.53 10.27
CA TYR A 183 -11.56 -2.81 10.79
C TYR A 183 -11.87 -4.31 10.72
N ASN A 184 -12.33 -4.88 11.83
CA ASN A 184 -12.82 -6.25 11.87
C ASN A 184 -14.16 -6.31 12.60
N ASN A 185 -15.15 -7.01 12.02
CA ASN A 185 -16.50 -7.16 12.60
C ASN A 185 -17.14 -5.84 13.03
N SER A 186 -16.84 -4.76 12.32
CA SER A 186 -17.21 -3.38 12.69
C SER A 186 -18.13 -2.85 11.60
N ASN A 187 -19.19 -2.11 11.90
CA ASN A 187 -20.23 -1.72 10.95
C ASN A 187 -20.52 -0.22 11.00
N ASN A 188 -21.10 0.32 9.92
CA ASN A 188 -21.57 1.72 9.86
C ASN A 188 -20.47 2.77 10.13
N ASN A 189 -19.21 2.45 9.82
CA ASN A 189 -18.08 3.35 10.04
C ASN A 189 -17.79 4.21 8.80
N ILE A 190 -17.20 5.39 9.02
CA ILE A 190 -16.93 6.38 7.98
C ILE A 190 -15.46 6.77 7.97
N ILE A 191 -14.85 6.71 6.79
CA ILE A 191 -13.51 7.23 6.52
C ILE A 191 -13.67 8.36 5.49
N LYS A 192 -13.28 9.58 5.85
CA LYS A 192 -13.41 10.73 4.94
C LYS A 192 -12.24 11.71 5.01
N GLY A 193 -11.90 12.32 3.88
CA GLY A 193 -10.90 13.39 3.82
C GLY A 193 -9.48 12.96 4.19
N CYS A 194 -9.19 11.65 4.24
CA CYS A 194 -7.92 11.15 4.76
C CYS A 194 -6.89 11.00 3.65
N THR A 195 -5.61 11.17 4.01
CA THR A 195 -4.47 10.88 3.14
C THR A 195 -3.68 9.72 3.74
N LEU A 196 -3.61 8.60 3.01
CA LEU A 196 -2.94 7.38 3.43
C LEU A 196 -1.84 7.02 2.44
N GLY A 197 -0.59 6.97 2.90
CA GLY A 197 0.49 6.56 2.01
C GLY A 197 1.68 5.92 2.68
N ARG A 198 2.47 5.15 1.92
CA ARG A 198 3.60 4.37 2.46
C ARG A 198 3.18 3.44 3.60
N ASN A 199 2.00 2.82 3.50
CA ASN A 199 1.61 1.72 4.37
C ASN A 199 1.64 0.41 3.57
N SER A 200 1.81 -0.72 4.24
CA SER A 200 1.72 -2.02 3.56
C SER A 200 0.29 -2.22 3.06
N ILE A 201 -0.69 -1.97 3.94
CA ILE A 201 -2.10 -1.85 3.58
C ILE A 201 -2.64 -0.49 4.05
N GLY A 202 -3.23 0.30 3.15
CA GLY A 202 -3.84 1.58 3.50
C GLY A 202 -5.10 1.39 4.35
N ILE A 203 -6.12 0.74 3.78
CA ILE A 203 -7.39 0.41 4.44
C ILE A 203 -7.64 -1.10 4.34
N HIS A 204 -7.77 -1.76 5.48
CA HIS A 204 -8.13 -3.17 5.60
C HIS A 204 -9.51 -3.28 6.28
N LEU A 205 -10.50 -3.79 5.55
CA LEU A 205 -11.82 -4.13 6.08
C LEU A 205 -12.03 -5.63 6.04
N GLU A 206 -12.42 -6.19 7.17
CA GLU A 206 -12.68 -7.62 7.33
C GLU A 206 -14.03 -7.83 8.02
N ASN A 207 -14.86 -8.74 7.50
CA ASN A 207 -16.13 -9.16 8.12
C ASN A 207 -17.04 -7.98 8.52
N SER A 208 -17.05 -6.91 7.72
CA SER A 208 -17.64 -5.61 8.09
C SER A 208 -18.78 -5.20 7.14
N ILE A 209 -19.71 -4.34 7.56
CA ILE A 209 -20.90 -3.96 6.78
C ILE A 209 -21.15 -2.45 6.80
N ASP A 210 -21.67 -1.91 5.68
CA ASP A 210 -22.06 -0.50 5.47
C ASP A 210 -20.92 0.49 5.77
N PHE A 211 -19.89 0.46 4.92
CA PHE A 211 -18.75 1.39 5.00
C PHE A 211 -18.84 2.51 3.99
N ALA A 212 -18.49 3.72 4.42
CA ALA A 212 -18.32 4.86 3.53
C ALA A 212 -16.86 5.32 3.53
N ILE A 213 -16.21 5.26 2.36
CA ILE A 213 -14.87 5.80 2.13
C ILE A 213 -14.98 6.92 1.10
N LYS A 214 -14.67 8.15 1.50
CA LYS A 214 -14.99 9.35 0.68
C LYS A 214 -13.89 10.39 0.68
N TYR A 215 -13.66 11.04 -0.45
CA TYR A 215 -12.79 12.23 -0.52
C TYR A 215 -11.36 11.98 -0.01
N SER A 216 -10.85 10.76 -0.17
CA SER A 216 -9.56 10.34 0.38
C SER A 216 -8.53 10.10 -0.71
N TYR A 217 -7.26 10.30 -0.38
CA TYR A 217 -6.12 10.03 -1.26
C TYR A 217 -5.30 8.88 -0.71
N LEU A 218 -5.20 7.79 -1.49
CA LEU A 218 -4.44 6.61 -1.14
C LEU A 218 -3.32 6.41 -2.15
N HIS A 219 -2.08 6.64 -1.72
CA HIS A 219 -0.91 6.59 -2.60
C HIS A 219 0.31 5.95 -2.00
N SER A 220 1.20 5.40 -2.83
CA SER A 220 2.47 4.82 -2.38
C SER A 220 2.31 3.69 -1.34
N ASN A 221 1.14 3.04 -1.26
CA ASN A 221 0.90 1.88 -0.40
C ASN A 221 1.25 0.58 -1.13
N GLY A 222 1.48 -0.50 -0.37
CA GLY A 222 1.56 -1.86 -0.93
C GLY A 222 0.24 -2.30 -1.54
N ARG A 223 -0.86 -2.09 -0.81
CA ARG A 223 -2.25 -2.12 -1.29
C ARG A 223 -3.01 -0.96 -0.68
N ALA A 224 -3.66 -0.15 -1.51
CA ALA A 224 -4.46 0.97 -1.03
C ALA A 224 -5.65 0.50 -0.20
N CYS A 225 -6.39 -0.48 -0.73
CA CYS A 225 -7.54 -1.07 -0.05
C CYS A 225 -7.50 -2.60 -0.16
N TYR A 226 -7.81 -3.28 0.94
CA TYR A 226 -8.02 -4.72 1.00
C TYR A 226 -9.32 -5.02 1.76
N PHE A 227 -10.33 -5.50 1.04
CA PHE A 227 -11.64 -5.82 1.60
C PHE A 227 -11.89 -7.32 1.51
N GLU A 228 -12.22 -7.93 2.63
CA GLU A 228 -12.47 -9.36 2.74
C GLU A 228 -13.77 -9.61 3.52
N ASN A 229 -14.63 -10.48 2.97
CA ASN A 229 -15.89 -10.89 3.61
C ASN A 229 -16.78 -9.71 4.05
N THR A 230 -16.77 -8.61 3.30
CA THR A 230 -17.39 -7.33 3.67
C THR A 230 -18.52 -6.99 2.69
N SER A 231 -19.60 -6.33 3.13
CA SER A 231 -20.69 -5.91 2.26
C SER A 231 -21.06 -4.42 2.37
N ASP A 232 -21.76 -3.93 1.35
CA ASP A 232 -22.39 -2.60 1.33
C ASP A 232 -21.38 -1.43 1.42
N ILE A 233 -20.25 -1.54 0.73
CA ILE A 233 -19.19 -0.52 0.73
C ILE A 233 -19.47 0.54 -0.33
N LYS A 234 -19.35 1.81 0.05
CA LYS A 234 -19.46 2.99 -0.81
C LYS A 234 -18.10 3.70 -0.88
N LEU A 235 -17.43 3.59 -2.02
CA LEU A 235 -16.18 4.30 -2.31
C LEU A 235 -16.46 5.44 -3.28
N PHE A 236 -16.33 6.69 -2.82
CA PHE A 236 -16.76 7.86 -3.58
C PHE A 236 -15.70 8.97 -3.62
N HIS A 237 -15.43 9.52 -4.80
CA HIS A 237 -14.55 10.69 -4.97
C HIS A 237 -13.18 10.52 -4.30
N CYS A 238 -12.59 9.34 -4.40
CA CYS A 238 -11.26 9.03 -3.91
C CYS A 238 -10.25 8.97 -5.06
N ASN A 239 -9.01 9.35 -4.77
CA ASN A 239 -7.88 9.12 -5.66
C ASN A 239 -7.08 7.94 -5.10
N VAL A 240 -6.98 6.86 -5.87
CA VAL A 240 -6.18 5.68 -5.56
C VAL A 240 -5.09 5.55 -6.60
N SER A 241 -3.95 6.18 -6.33
CA SER A 241 -2.90 6.34 -7.33
C SER A 241 -1.49 6.17 -6.82
N ASP A 242 -0.60 5.76 -7.72
CA ASP A 242 0.84 5.64 -7.46
C ASP A 242 1.15 4.72 -6.27
N ASN A 243 0.34 3.68 -6.09
CA ASN A 243 0.60 2.57 -5.17
C ASN A 243 1.45 1.49 -5.88
N SER A 244 1.83 0.44 -5.16
CA SER A 244 2.72 -0.62 -5.66
C SER A 244 2.47 -0.99 -7.13
N ALA A 245 3.50 -0.82 -7.97
CA ALA A 245 3.45 -1.03 -9.41
C ALA A 245 3.25 -2.50 -9.82
N ASN A 246 3.31 -3.47 -8.91
CA ASN A 246 2.95 -4.87 -9.21
C ASN A 246 1.57 -5.22 -8.65
N HIS A 247 1.12 -4.56 -7.57
CA HIS A 247 -0.23 -4.66 -6.99
C HIS A 247 -0.86 -3.29 -6.71
N GLY A 248 -0.92 -2.80 -5.47
CA GLY A 248 -1.19 -1.38 -5.19
C GLY A 248 -2.65 -0.91 -5.09
N GLY A 249 -3.56 -1.35 -5.96
CA GLY A 249 -4.91 -0.77 -6.01
C GLY A 249 -5.89 -1.32 -4.95
N ILE A 250 -7.14 -1.53 -5.36
CA ILE A 250 -8.24 -1.98 -4.51
C ILE A 250 -8.46 -3.49 -4.73
N PHE A 251 -8.27 -4.27 -3.68
CA PHE A 251 -8.45 -5.72 -3.67
C PHE A 251 -9.71 -6.08 -2.89
N VAL A 252 -10.58 -6.87 -3.51
CA VAL A 252 -11.90 -7.21 -2.98
C VAL A 252 -12.12 -8.70 -3.12
N ILE A 253 -12.35 -9.37 -1.98
CA ILE A 253 -12.42 -10.81 -1.88
C ILE A 253 -13.68 -11.20 -1.10
N ASN A 254 -14.53 -12.01 -1.72
CA ASN A 254 -15.76 -12.50 -1.09
C ASN A 254 -16.67 -11.37 -0.57
N CYS A 255 -16.77 -10.28 -1.33
CA CYS A 255 -17.60 -9.13 -0.95
C CYS A 255 -18.84 -9.00 -1.83
N THR A 256 -19.85 -8.30 -1.32
CA THR A 256 -21.10 -8.02 -2.04
C THR A 256 -21.52 -6.55 -1.92
N ASN A 257 -22.29 -6.06 -2.89
CA ASN A 257 -22.90 -4.72 -2.87
C ASN A 257 -21.87 -3.56 -2.79
N LEU A 258 -20.84 -3.59 -3.63
CA LEU A 258 -19.86 -2.50 -3.71
C LEU A 258 -20.31 -1.42 -4.71
N LYS A 259 -20.28 -0.15 -4.29
CA LYS A 259 -20.48 1.01 -5.15
C LYS A 259 -19.21 1.85 -5.22
N ILE A 260 -18.52 1.78 -6.37
CA ILE A 260 -17.30 2.53 -6.67
C ILE A 260 -17.69 3.64 -7.64
N ASN A 261 -17.81 4.87 -7.15
CA ASN A 261 -18.34 5.98 -7.92
C ASN A 261 -17.42 7.21 -7.92
N ASN A 262 -17.24 7.81 -9.10
CA ASN A 262 -16.51 9.08 -9.24
C ASN A 262 -15.06 9.04 -8.73
N ASN A 263 -14.35 7.91 -8.88
CA ASN A 263 -12.98 7.73 -8.39
C ASN A 263 -11.93 7.82 -9.51
N ILE A 264 -10.73 8.31 -9.17
CA ILE A 264 -9.53 8.20 -9.99
C ILE A 264 -8.73 7.00 -9.47
N ILE A 265 -8.44 6.03 -10.34
CA ILE A 265 -7.69 4.82 -10.00
C ILE A 265 -6.58 4.67 -11.03
N CYS A 266 -5.46 5.33 -10.79
CA CYS A 266 -4.41 5.43 -11.80
C CYS A 266 -3.04 5.04 -11.29
N HIS A 267 -2.23 4.41 -12.13
CA HIS A 267 -0.86 4.05 -11.81
C HIS A 267 -0.71 3.13 -10.59
N ASN A 268 -1.47 2.02 -10.61
CA ASN A 268 -1.29 0.90 -9.69
C ASN A 268 -0.90 -0.34 -10.50
N GLY A 269 -0.34 -1.37 -9.87
CA GLY A 269 -0.19 -2.69 -10.49
C GLY A 269 -1.49 -3.26 -11.03
N ALA A 270 -2.41 -3.56 -10.11
CA ALA A 270 -3.81 -3.83 -10.39
C ALA A 270 -4.64 -2.69 -9.82
N GLY A 271 -5.40 -1.97 -10.65
CA GLY A 271 -6.27 -0.88 -10.21
C GLY A 271 -7.44 -1.38 -9.37
N LEU A 272 -8.23 -2.31 -9.93
CA LEU A 272 -9.32 -3.02 -9.26
C LEU A 272 -9.12 -4.54 -9.41
N SER A 273 -9.13 -5.29 -8.31
CA SER A 273 -9.05 -6.75 -8.32
C SER A 273 -10.20 -7.36 -7.54
N PHE A 274 -11.06 -8.12 -8.21
CA PHE A 274 -12.22 -8.79 -7.62
C PHE A 274 -12.05 -10.31 -7.66
N SER A 275 -12.36 -10.97 -6.55
CA SER A 275 -12.37 -12.42 -6.43
C SER A 275 -13.61 -12.88 -5.66
N LYS A 276 -14.34 -13.88 -6.19
CA LYS A 276 -15.54 -14.46 -5.53
C LYS A 276 -16.55 -13.40 -5.06
N SER A 277 -16.66 -12.29 -5.78
CA SER A 277 -17.47 -11.13 -5.34
C SER A 277 -18.66 -10.89 -6.28
N ASP A 278 -19.74 -10.32 -5.74
CA ASP A 278 -21.01 -10.14 -6.46
C ASP A 278 -21.57 -8.72 -6.32
N SER A 279 -22.43 -8.32 -7.25
CA SER A 279 -23.22 -7.08 -7.16
C SER A 279 -22.36 -5.82 -6.98
N ILE A 280 -21.42 -5.63 -7.91
CA ILE A 280 -20.47 -4.50 -7.90
C ILE A 280 -20.82 -3.52 -9.01
N ILE A 281 -20.96 -2.25 -8.66
CA ILE A 281 -21.25 -1.16 -9.58
C ILE A 281 -20.08 -0.18 -9.58
N ILE A 282 -19.47 0.01 -10.76
CA ILE A 282 -18.41 0.97 -11.01
C ILE A 282 -18.97 2.02 -11.97
N SER A 283 -19.03 3.28 -11.55
CA SER A 283 -19.58 4.33 -12.39
C SER A 283 -18.84 5.65 -12.27
N ASN A 284 -18.75 6.39 -13.39
CA ASN A 284 -18.04 7.68 -13.45
C ASN A 284 -16.58 7.56 -12.94
N CYS A 285 -15.90 6.43 -13.18
CA CYS A 285 -14.53 6.25 -12.71
C CYS A 285 -13.52 6.40 -13.85
N THR A 286 -12.29 6.82 -13.52
CA THR A 286 -11.17 6.88 -14.45
C THR A 286 -10.09 5.90 -14.02
N LEU A 287 -9.89 4.83 -14.80
CA LEU A 287 -8.88 3.80 -14.56
C LEU A 287 -7.77 3.92 -15.63
N CYS A 288 -6.62 4.47 -15.24
CA CYS A 288 -5.58 4.85 -16.20
C CYS A 288 -4.16 4.50 -15.79
N ARG A 289 -3.28 4.21 -16.76
CA ARG A 289 -1.85 3.95 -16.48
C ARG A 289 -1.58 2.85 -15.46
N ASN A 290 -2.54 1.96 -15.16
CA ASN A 290 -2.29 0.81 -14.32
C ASN A 290 -1.35 -0.13 -15.06
N THR A 291 -0.36 -0.69 -14.37
CA THR A 291 0.78 -1.32 -15.02
C THR A 291 0.43 -2.72 -15.54
N HIS A 292 -0.29 -3.54 -14.75
CA HIS A 292 -0.68 -4.90 -15.12
C HIS A 292 -2.16 -4.98 -15.53
N PHE A 293 -3.06 -4.51 -14.67
CA PHE A 293 -4.50 -4.59 -14.91
C PHE A 293 -5.17 -3.29 -14.45
N ALA A 294 -5.97 -2.64 -15.31
CA ALA A 294 -6.89 -1.62 -14.81
C ALA A 294 -7.98 -2.29 -13.95
N MET A 295 -8.51 -3.42 -14.42
CA MET A 295 -9.40 -4.27 -13.65
C MET A 295 -9.15 -5.77 -13.91
N TRP A 296 -9.14 -6.57 -12.85
CA TRP A 296 -9.02 -8.03 -12.89
C TRP A 296 -10.18 -8.69 -12.12
N LEU A 297 -10.86 -9.64 -12.78
CA LEU A 297 -11.96 -10.44 -12.21
C LEU A 297 -11.58 -11.91 -12.27
N LYS A 298 -11.58 -12.59 -11.11
CA LYS A 298 -11.23 -14.01 -10.98
C LYS A 298 -12.18 -14.75 -10.06
N ASN A 299 -12.12 -16.07 -10.09
CA ASN A 299 -12.85 -16.96 -9.18
C ASN A 299 -14.38 -16.67 -9.12
N SER A 300 -15.05 -16.64 -10.28
CA SER A 300 -16.51 -16.61 -10.42
C SER A 300 -17.22 -15.36 -9.88
N CYS A 301 -16.74 -14.17 -10.24
CA CYS A 301 -17.43 -12.91 -9.96
C CYS A 301 -18.75 -12.77 -10.74
N ARG A 302 -19.78 -12.21 -10.13
CA ARG A 302 -21.13 -12.08 -10.73
C ARG A 302 -21.70 -10.68 -10.58
N ASN A 303 -22.66 -10.34 -11.43
CA ASN A 303 -23.39 -9.05 -11.41
C ASN A 303 -22.47 -7.81 -11.34
N ILE A 304 -21.37 -7.83 -12.08
CA ILE A 304 -20.43 -6.71 -12.15
C ILE A 304 -20.83 -5.79 -13.28
N ILE A 305 -21.01 -4.50 -12.97
CA ILE A 305 -21.47 -3.47 -13.91
C ILE A 305 -20.48 -2.31 -13.92
N ILE A 306 -20.03 -1.94 -15.12
CA ILE A 306 -19.32 -0.69 -15.38
C ILE A 306 -20.20 0.20 -16.26
N ASP A 307 -20.39 1.46 -15.87
CA ASP A 307 -21.09 2.47 -16.67
C ASP A 307 -20.39 3.82 -16.63
N ASN A 308 -20.50 4.61 -17.70
CA ASN A 308 -19.98 5.98 -17.79
C ASN A 308 -18.54 6.14 -17.29
N SER A 309 -17.64 5.19 -17.59
CA SER A 309 -16.27 5.18 -17.06
C SER A 309 -15.22 5.24 -18.17
N ILE A 310 -14.02 5.68 -17.82
CA ILE A 310 -12.86 5.76 -18.72
C ILE A 310 -11.83 4.72 -18.28
N ILE A 311 -11.45 3.82 -19.19
CA ILE A 311 -10.43 2.78 -18.97
C ILE A 311 -9.41 2.87 -20.10
N ASN A 312 -8.32 3.60 -19.87
CA ASN A 312 -7.39 3.93 -20.93
C ASN A 312 -5.92 3.96 -20.55
N ASP A 313 -5.07 3.82 -21.56
CA ASP A 313 -3.62 4.02 -21.46
C ASP A 313 -2.98 3.17 -20.33
N ASN A 314 -3.55 2.00 -20.04
CA ASN A 314 -2.97 1.03 -19.12
C ASN A 314 -1.84 0.27 -19.84
N TYR A 315 -0.74 0.01 -19.12
CA TYR A 315 0.51 -0.51 -19.72
C TYR A 315 0.40 -1.97 -20.16
N ARG A 316 -0.62 -2.71 -19.69
CA ARG A 316 -0.89 -4.08 -20.13
C ARG A 316 -2.39 -4.25 -20.41
N PHE A 317 -3.17 -4.75 -19.46
CA PHE A 317 -4.58 -5.04 -19.68
C PHE A 317 -5.47 -3.90 -19.17
N GLY A 318 -6.47 -3.51 -19.96
CA GLY A 318 -7.59 -2.71 -19.48
C GLY A 318 -8.42 -3.54 -18.52
N ILE A 319 -9.07 -4.58 -19.05
CA ILE A 319 -9.89 -5.49 -18.26
C ILE A 319 -9.51 -6.95 -18.55
N TYR A 320 -9.29 -7.72 -17.49
CA TYR A 320 -9.05 -9.16 -17.56
C TYR A 320 -10.12 -9.92 -16.76
N VAL A 321 -10.88 -10.78 -17.44
CA VAL A 321 -12.01 -11.53 -16.86
C VAL A 321 -11.76 -13.02 -17.00
N MET A 322 -11.82 -13.76 -15.89
CA MET A 322 -11.60 -15.20 -15.89
C MET A 322 -12.45 -15.97 -14.89
N ASP A 323 -12.39 -17.30 -15.01
CA ASP A 323 -12.94 -18.30 -14.08
C ASP A 323 -14.46 -18.17 -13.87
N ASP A 324 -15.21 -18.24 -14.98
CA ASP A 324 -16.68 -18.17 -15.01
C ASP A 324 -17.25 -16.88 -14.42
N SER A 325 -16.51 -15.78 -14.58
CA SER A 325 -16.96 -14.45 -14.16
C SER A 325 -17.82 -13.76 -15.22
N ASN A 326 -18.75 -12.91 -14.77
CA ASN A 326 -19.67 -12.15 -15.61
C ASN A 326 -19.46 -10.64 -15.45
N LEU A 327 -19.35 -9.94 -16.58
CA LEU A 327 -19.14 -8.50 -16.61
C LEU A 327 -20.03 -7.82 -17.65
N ASN A 328 -20.74 -6.78 -17.23
CA ASN A 328 -21.49 -5.88 -18.10
C ASN A 328 -20.81 -4.50 -18.12
N ILE A 329 -20.59 -3.95 -19.32
CA ILE A 329 -20.00 -2.64 -19.52
C ILE A 329 -20.84 -1.85 -20.52
N GLU A 330 -21.32 -0.68 -20.13
CA GLU A 330 -22.02 0.23 -21.04
C GLU A 330 -21.48 1.67 -20.96
N ASN A 331 -21.75 2.44 -22.03
CA ASN A 331 -21.49 3.88 -22.14
C ASN A 331 -20.10 4.35 -21.67
N SER A 332 -19.07 3.54 -21.91
CA SER A 332 -17.72 3.76 -21.41
C SER A 332 -16.70 3.91 -22.55
N ASN A 333 -15.57 4.57 -22.25
CA ASN A 333 -14.41 4.66 -23.16
C ASN A 333 -13.36 3.61 -22.75
N ILE A 334 -13.12 2.59 -23.57
CA ILE A 334 -12.17 1.50 -23.31
C ILE A 334 -11.11 1.46 -24.41
N CYS A 335 -10.08 2.27 -24.30
CA CYS A 335 -9.15 2.54 -25.41
C CYS A 335 -7.69 2.58 -24.99
N ASN A 336 -6.78 2.43 -25.96
CA ASN A 336 -5.33 2.63 -25.79
C ASN A 336 -4.61 1.76 -24.75
N ASN A 337 -5.26 0.72 -24.22
CA ASN A 337 -4.61 -0.29 -23.40
C ASN A 337 -3.64 -1.10 -24.27
N TYR A 338 -2.39 -1.26 -23.79
CA TYR A 338 -1.27 -1.74 -24.62
C TYR A 338 -1.41 -3.19 -25.07
N LEU A 339 -1.72 -4.12 -24.15
CA LEU A 339 -1.97 -5.51 -24.53
C LEU A 339 -3.40 -5.67 -25.02
N TYR A 340 -4.38 -5.59 -24.12
CA TYR A 340 -5.78 -5.80 -24.47
C TYR A 340 -6.69 -4.83 -23.71
N SER A 341 -7.71 -4.28 -24.37
CA SER A 341 -8.77 -3.52 -23.71
C SER A 341 -9.68 -4.43 -22.90
N VAL A 342 -10.08 -5.57 -23.47
CA VAL A 342 -10.83 -6.63 -22.76
C VAL A 342 -10.29 -7.99 -23.16
N TYR A 343 -9.82 -8.74 -22.18
CA TYR A 343 -9.42 -10.12 -22.35
C TYR A 343 -10.32 -11.00 -21.47
N SER A 344 -10.97 -11.98 -22.07
CA SER A 344 -11.89 -12.91 -21.39
C SER A 344 -11.40 -14.34 -21.53
N ARG A 345 -11.31 -15.09 -20.44
CA ARG A 345 -10.96 -16.51 -20.41
C ARG A 345 -12.03 -17.32 -19.68
N ASN A 346 -12.73 -18.24 -20.34
CA ASN A 346 -13.84 -18.99 -19.74
C ASN A 346 -14.86 -18.06 -19.03
N SER A 347 -15.26 -16.96 -19.67
CA SER A 347 -16.08 -15.93 -19.03
C SER A 347 -16.94 -15.17 -20.03
N ILE A 348 -18.01 -14.53 -19.54
CA ILE A 348 -18.95 -13.77 -20.38
C ILE A 348 -18.80 -12.28 -20.08
N CYS A 349 -18.48 -11.51 -21.12
CA CYS A 349 -18.48 -10.05 -21.08
C CYS A 349 -19.49 -9.49 -22.08
N ILE A 350 -20.40 -8.65 -21.59
CA ILE A 350 -21.33 -7.88 -22.43
C ILE A 350 -20.87 -6.42 -22.37
N SER A 351 -20.22 -5.94 -23.42
CA SER A 351 -19.58 -4.63 -23.48
C SER A 351 -20.16 -3.78 -24.60
N LYS A 352 -21.40 -3.30 -24.45
CA LYS A 352 -22.16 -2.59 -25.51
C LYS A 352 -22.12 -1.07 -25.33
N LYS A 353 -22.38 -0.34 -26.41
CA LYS A 353 -22.44 1.13 -26.47
C LYS A 353 -21.17 1.83 -25.96
N ASN A 354 -20.04 1.13 -26.00
CA ASN A 354 -18.73 1.66 -25.60
C ASN A 354 -17.96 2.22 -26.80
N TYR A 355 -17.06 3.15 -26.54
CA TYR A 355 -16.05 3.59 -27.52
C TYR A 355 -14.74 2.83 -27.32
N TRP A 356 -14.17 2.31 -28.40
CA TRP A 356 -12.99 1.42 -28.36
C TRP A 356 -11.71 2.08 -28.89
N GLY A 357 -11.66 3.42 -28.97
CA GLY A 357 -10.51 4.13 -29.57
C GLY A 357 -10.54 4.17 -31.10
N SER A 358 -11.61 3.71 -31.76
CA SER A 358 -11.73 3.70 -33.21
C SER A 358 -13.19 3.65 -33.66
N LEU A 359 -13.47 4.29 -34.80
CA LEU A 359 -14.77 4.21 -35.47
C LEU A 359 -15.13 2.78 -35.91
N LEU A 360 -14.13 1.92 -36.11
CA LEU A 360 -14.31 0.51 -36.52
C LEU A 360 -14.57 -0.44 -35.34
N GLY A 361 -14.63 0.07 -34.11
CA GLY A 361 -14.83 -0.77 -32.91
C GLY A 361 -13.54 -1.42 -32.42
N PRO A 362 -13.62 -2.49 -31.60
CA PRO A 362 -12.45 -3.18 -31.05
C PRO A 362 -11.67 -3.97 -32.13
N ALA A 363 -10.39 -4.26 -31.87
CA ALA A 363 -9.54 -5.01 -32.78
C ALA A 363 -9.41 -6.48 -32.37
N PHE A 364 -9.38 -7.37 -33.36
CA PHE A 364 -9.20 -8.82 -33.18
C PHE A 364 -7.84 -9.32 -33.67
N THR A 365 -7.13 -8.49 -34.43
CA THR A 365 -5.86 -8.82 -35.05
C THR A 365 -4.74 -7.99 -34.45
N ASN A 366 -3.51 -8.46 -34.61
CA ASN A 366 -2.31 -7.75 -34.20
C ASN A 366 -1.97 -6.54 -35.11
N ILE A 367 -2.76 -6.28 -36.16
CA ILE A 367 -2.55 -5.17 -37.09
C ILE A 367 -2.82 -3.83 -36.39
N ARG A 368 -3.81 -3.77 -35.49
CA ARG A 368 -4.04 -2.59 -34.65
C ARG A 368 -3.48 -2.84 -33.25
N LEU A 369 -2.37 -2.16 -32.96
CA LEU A 369 -1.56 -2.33 -31.74
C LEU A 369 -2.27 -1.92 -30.44
N LYS A 370 -3.45 -1.28 -30.51
CA LYS A 370 -4.20 -0.78 -29.36
C LYS A 370 -5.69 -1.13 -29.44
N SER A 371 -6.30 -1.25 -28.26
CA SER A 371 -7.72 -1.58 -28.09
C SER A 371 -8.11 -2.94 -28.67
N ARG A 372 -7.26 -3.94 -28.42
CA ARG A 372 -7.51 -5.35 -28.79
C ARG A 372 -8.51 -5.99 -27.83
N ILE A 373 -9.31 -6.93 -28.33
CA ILE A 373 -10.09 -7.83 -27.49
C ILE A 373 -9.76 -9.29 -27.80
N ASN A 374 -9.81 -10.14 -26.79
CA ASN A 374 -9.51 -11.56 -26.95
C ASN A 374 -10.42 -12.44 -26.07
N PRO A 375 -11.37 -13.19 -26.67
CA PRO A 375 -12.13 -14.21 -25.97
C PRO A 375 -11.47 -15.59 -26.13
N ILE A 376 -10.85 -16.11 -25.07
CA ILE A 376 -10.34 -17.48 -25.01
C ILE A 376 -11.38 -18.35 -24.30
N PHE A 377 -12.04 -19.26 -25.03
CA PHE A 377 -13.09 -20.14 -24.48
C PHE A 377 -14.21 -19.38 -23.73
N GLY A 378 -14.39 -18.08 -24.05
CA GLY A 378 -15.39 -17.18 -23.46
C GLY A 378 -16.17 -16.43 -24.54
N LYS A 379 -16.97 -15.44 -24.15
CA LYS A 379 -17.76 -14.61 -25.08
C LYS A 379 -17.60 -13.13 -24.74
N ILE A 380 -17.32 -12.30 -25.74
CA ILE A 380 -17.35 -10.83 -25.64
C ILE A 380 -18.39 -10.30 -26.62
N LYS A 381 -19.51 -9.76 -26.11
CA LYS A 381 -20.56 -9.12 -26.92
C LYS A 381 -20.34 -7.61 -26.92
N TYR A 382 -19.86 -7.04 -28.03
CA TYR A 382 -19.41 -5.65 -28.08
C TYR A 382 -20.25 -4.72 -28.97
N PHE A 383 -21.15 -5.27 -29.82
CA PHE A 383 -22.04 -4.49 -30.69
C PHE A 383 -23.39 -4.21 -30.01
N PRO A 384 -23.97 -3.01 -30.18
CA PRO A 384 -23.44 -1.85 -30.91
C PRO A 384 -22.28 -1.17 -30.17
N TRP A 385 -21.35 -0.52 -30.88
CA TRP A 385 -20.32 0.35 -30.30
C TRP A 385 -20.51 1.81 -30.72
N LYS A 386 -19.84 2.75 -30.05
CA LYS A 386 -19.84 4.18 -30.40
C LYS A 386 -18.68 4.50 -31.33
N ALA A 387 -18.94 5.28 -32.39
CA ALA A 387 -17.91 5.65 -33.37
C ALA A 387 -16.96 6.76 -32.89
N ILE A 388 -17.40 7.58 -31.92
CA ILE A 388 -16.64 8.69 -31.34
C ILE A 388 -16.51 8.52 -29.82
N PRO A 389 -15.47 9.11 -29.19
CA PRO A 389 -15.34 9.13 -27.74
C PRO A 389 -16.58 9.72 -27.08
N ILE A 390 -17.01 9.08 -25.99
CA ILE A 390 -18.09 9.57 -25.15
C ILE A 390 -17.51 10.70 -24.27
N LYS A 391 -18.22 11.81 -24.17
CA LYS A 391 -17.86 12.99 -23.35
C LYS A 391 -18.61 12.95 -22.02
N ASP A 392 -18.14 13.74 -21.06
CA ASP A 392 -18.79 13.92 -19.75
C ASP A 392 -18.99 12.62 -18.97
N ILE A 393 -18.02 11.70 -19.11
CA ILE A 393 -17.92 10.43 -18.39
C ILE A 393 -16.57 10.32 -17.69
N GLY A 394 -16.39 9.29 -16.86
CA GLY A 394 -15.24 9.13 -15.99
C GLY A 394 -15.34 10.03 -14.76
N ALA A 395 -14.26 10.10 -13.99
CA ALA A 395 -14.20 10.98 -12.82
C ALA A 395 -14.39 12.43 -13.27
N ASN A 396 -15.29 13.15 -12.60
CA ASN A 396 -15.60 14.55 -12.93
C ASN A 396 -14.59 15.56 -12.38
N TRP A 397 -13.46 15.06 -11.87
CA TRP A 397 -12.36 15.79 -11.27
C TRP A 397 -11.03 15.19 -11.75
N LYS A 398 -9.93 15.95 -11.64
CA LYS A 398 -8.64 15.59 -12.26
C LYS A 398 -7.42 15.77 -11.38
N ARG A 399 -7.55 16.48 -10.26
CA ARG A 399 -6.45 16.78 -9.33
C ARG A 399 -6.96 16.62 -7.91
N ASN A 400 -6.06 16.19 -7.04
CA ASN A 400 -6.32 16.20 -5.61
C ASN A 400 -6.56 17.65 -5.15
N GLU A 401 -7.54 17.82 -4.29
CA GLU A 401 -7.74 19.06 -3.55
C GLU A 401 -6.61 19.24 -2.53
N ASP A 402 -6.32 20.47 -2.12
CA ASP A 402 -5.16 20.77 -1.25
C ASP A 402 -5.20 19.99 0.08
N TYR A 403 -6.39 19.78 0.65
CA TYR A 403 -6.55 19.00 1.89
C TYR A 403 -6.17 17.51 1.72
N MET A 404 -6.17 16.99 0.49
CA MET A 404 -5.79 15.60 0.20
C MET A 404 -4.27 15.46 0.03
N ILE A 405 -3.54 16.54 -0.20
CA ILE A 405 -2.10 16.53 -0.47
C ILE A 405 -1.36 16.78 0.86
N LYS A 406 -1.28 15.73 1.68
CA LYS A 406 -0.56 15.73 2.95
C LYS A 406 0.53 14.68 2.93
N GLU A 407 1.68 14.99 3.53
CA GLU A 407 2.80 14.05 3.66
C GLU A 407 3.37 14.12 5.07
N ILE A 408 3.99 13.02 5.49
CA ILE A 408 4.81 12.94 6.70
C ILE A 408 6.25 12.69 6.24
N ASN A 409 7.18 13.49 6.76
CA ASN A 409 8.61 13.32 6.56
C ASN A 409 9.22 13.00 7.92
N PRO A 410 9.13 11.75 8.38
CA PRO A 410 9.63 11.40 9.70
C PRO A 410 11.17 11.40 9.67
N ALA A 411 11.80 11.57 10.84
CA ALA A 411 13.26 11.54 10.95
C ALA A 411 13.82 10.21 10.42
N LYS A 412 15.08 10.17 9.95
CA LYS A 412 15.70 8.89 9.62
C LYS A 412 15.88 8.05 10.89
N ARG A 413 15.73 6.74 10.79
CA ARG A 413 16.16 5.84 11.87
C ARG A 413 17.68 5.85 11.95
N ILE A 414 18.19 5.85 13.17
CA ILE A 414 19.61 5.99 13.44
C ILE A 414 20.09 4.69 14.06
N ILE A 415 21.09 4.07 13.44
CA ILE A 415 21.87 2.99 14.05
C ILE A 415 22.86 3.66 14.99
N SER A 416 23.00 3.13 16.20
CA SER A 416 23.95 3.64 17.19
C SER A 416 24.95 2.55 17.55
N PHE A 417 26.20 2.96 17.75
CA PHE A 417 27.30 2.11 18.14
C PHE A 417 27.73 2.43 19.58
N GLN A 418 28.25 1.43 20.30
CA GLN A 418 28.75 1.61 21.68
C GLN A 418 30.26 1.87 21.74
N ASP A 419 30.95 1.65 20.62
CA ASP A 419 32.38 1.88 20.50
C ASP A 419 32.73 3.37 20.55
N VAL A 420 34.02 3.68 20.71
CA VAL A 420 34.51 5.05 20.76
C VAL A 420 34.32 5.73 19.39
N ASP A 421 33.69 6.90 19.44
CA ASP A 421 33.46 7.85 18.34
C ASP A 421 33.95 9.21 18.87
N THR A 422 35.15 9.60 18.45
CA THR A 422 35.89 10.73 19.01
C THR A 422 35.30 12.08 18.60
N ASP A 423 34.83 12.21 17.36
CA ASP A 423 34.30 13.46 16.81
C ASP A 423 32.76 13.53 16.78
N LYS A 424 32.08 12.44 17.16
CA LYS A 424 30.63 12.29 17.34
C LYS A 424 29.86 12.39 16.04
N ASP A 425 30.40 11.82 14.97
CA ASP A 425 29.81 11.83 13.64
C ASP A 425 29.01 10.56 13.28
N MET A 426 28.82 9.69 14.28
CA MET A 426 27.93 8.52 14.31
C MET A 426 28.54 7.21 13.81
N VAL A 427 29.83 7.16 13.47
CA VAL A 427 30.56 5.91 13.23
C VAL A 427 31.74 5.79 14.19
N PRO A 428 32.19 4.57 14.54
CA PRO A 428 33.33 4.40 15.43
C PRO A 428 34.69 4.68 14.77
N ASP A 429 35.65 5.17 15.58
CA ASP A 429 37.03 5.47 15.16
C ASP A 429 37.70 4.30 14.40
N TRP A 430 37.43 3.05 14.82
CA TRP A 430 38.05 1.87 14.19
C TRP A 430 37.59 1.68 12.75
N TRP A 431 36.33 2.02 12.46
CA TRP A 431 35.75 1.86 11.12
C TRP A 431 36.29 2.95 10.19
N GLU A 432 36.41 4.17 10.70
CA GLU A 432 37.03 5.28 9.99
C GLU A 432 38.48 4.96 9.60
N ILE A 433 39.29 4.49 10.55
CA ILE A 433 40.69 4.10 10.29
C ILE A 433 40.76 2.99 9.23
N LYS A 434 39.86 2.00 9.28
CA LYS A 434 39.80 0.90 8.29
C LYS A 434 39.58 1.42 6.87
N TRP A 435 38.71 2.42 6.71
CA TRP A 435 38.30 2.93 5.40
C TRP A 435 38.96 4.26 4.99
N GLY A 436 39.89 4.77 5.82
CA GLY A 436 40.72 5.92 5.50
C GLY A 436 40.09 7.29 5.81
N TYR A 437 39.11 7.33 6.71
CA TYR A 437 38.60 8.56 7.33
C TYR A 437 39.47 8.97 8.54
N ASP A 438 39.28 10.18 9.05
CA ASP A 438 40.08 10.77 10.14
C ASP A 438 39.22 10.87 11.42
N PRO A 439 39.48 10.05 12.46
CA PRO A 439 38.62 9.96 13.65
C PRO A 439 38.49 11.23 14.49
N GLU A 440 39.30 12.25 14.22
CA GLU A 440 39.22 13.55 14.88
C GLU A 440 38.45 14.59 14.05
N LYS A 441 37.93 14.24 12.86
CA LYS A 441 37.39 15.19 11.88
C LYS A 441 36.02 14.77 11.33
N TRP A 442 35.00 15.32 11.99
CA TRP A 442 33.58 15.10 11.67
C TRP A 442 33.29 15.04 10.16
N ASP A 443 32.70 13.92 9.74
CA ASP A 443 32.16 13.70 8.40
C ASP A 443 30.66 13.36 8.46
N ASN A 444 29.89 13.72 7.43
CA ASN A 444 28.44 13.46 7.44
C ASN A 444 28.12 12.02 7.03
N HIS A 445 28.54 11.04 7.82
CA HIS A 445 28.42 9.61 7.49
C HIS A 445 26.98 9.15 7.23
N LEU A 446 25.99 9.76 7.88
CA LEU A 446 24.57 9.49 7.64
C LEU A 446 24.07 9.87 6.23
N SER A 447 24.87 10.65 5.50
CA SER A 447 24.56 11.11 4.13
C SER A 447 25.60 10.67 3.10
N LEU A 448 26.73 10.09 3.52
CA LEU A 448 27.79 9.62 2.64
C LEU A 448 27.48 8.21 2.16
N ASP A 449 27.39 8.04 0.85
CA ASP A 449 27.23 6.78 0.12
C ASP A 449 28.15 6.88 -1.11
N PRO A 450 29.46 6.56 -0.96
CA PRO A 450 30.46 6.84 -1.98
C PRO A 450 30.28 6.05 -3.29
N ASP A 451 29.79 4.81 -3.22
CA ASP A 451 29.66 3.90 -4.36
C ASP A 451 28.24 3.83 -4.96
N LYS A 452 27.26 4.43 -4.27
CA LYS A 452 25.86 4.62 -4.68
C LYS A 452 25.08 3.33 -4.78
N ASP A 453 25.34 2.39 -3.87
CA ASP A 453 24.49 1.21 -3.66
C ASP A 453 23.29 1.47 -2.73
N GLY A 454 23.17 2.70 -2.23
CA GLY A 454 22.10 3.12 -1.36
C GLY A 454 22.35 2.86 0.11
N LEU A 455 23.48 2.27 0.50
CA LEU A 455 23.94 2.14 1.88
C LEU A 455 24.84 3.34 2.23
N ASN A 456 24.49 4.06 3.29
CA ASN A 456 25.35 5.13 3.78
C ASN A 456 26.42 4.56 4.73
N ASN A 457 27.47 5.34 5.03
CA ASN A 457 28.59 4.88 5.86
C ASN A 457 28.18 4.34 7.25
N VAL A 458 27.09 4.84 7.85
CA VAL A 458 26.57 4.30 9.13
C VAL A 458 25.99 2.89 8.92
N GLU A 459 25.29 2.67 7.81
CA GLU A 459 24.75 1.36 7.44
C GLU A 459 25.88 0.40 7.03
N GLU A 460 26.87 0.88 6.29
CA GLU A 460 28.11 0.17 5.95
C GLU A 460 28.90 -0.26 7.18
N CYS A 461 29.00 0.60 8.20
CA CYS A 461 29.61 0.25 9.48
C CYS A 461 28.85 -0.86 10.20
N TYR A 462 27.52 -0.87 10.13
CA TYR A 462 26.71 -1.95 10.69
C TYR A 462 26.91 -3.28 9.94
N THR A 463 27.09 -3.22 8.61
CA THR A 463 27.33 -4.39 7.75
C THR A 463 28.80 -4.77 7.60
N ASP A 464 29.74 -4.11 8.28
CA ASP A 464 31.19 -4.41 8.18
C ASP A 464 31.51 -5.88 8.51
N LYS A 465 30.79 -6.45 9.48
CA LYS A 465 30.87 -7.88 9.87
C LYS A 465 30.36 -8.86 8.79
N LEU A 466 29.71 -8.33 7.76
CA LEU A 466 29.12 -9.03 6.62
C LEU A 466 29.88 -8.70 5.33
N ASP A 467 31.15 -8.34 5.46
CA ASP A 467 32.07 -8.03 4.37
C ASP A 467 31.62 -6.86 3.48
N SER A 468 30.98 -5.84 4.07
CA SER A 468 30.63 -4.60 3.36
C SER A 468 31.85 -3.78 2.97
N ASN A 469 31.69 -2.95 1.94
CA ASN A 469 32.71 -2.04 1.45
C ASN A 469 32.08 -0.71 0.98
N PRO A 470 32.33 0.43 1.68
CA PRO A 470 31.72 1.71 1.34
C PRO A 470 32.16 2.29 -0.03
N PHE A 471 33.08 1.62 -0.73
CA PHE A 471 33.57 2.01 -2.04
C PHE A 471 33.27 0.97 -3.13
N HIS A 472 32.53 -0.10 -2.83
CA HIS A 472 32.18 -1.14 -3.79
C HIS A 472 30.78 -1.71 -3.54
N LYS A 473 29.92 -1.59 -4.56
CA LYS A 473 28.48 -1.84 -4.40
C LYS A 473 28.15 -3.19 -3.79
N ASP A 474 27.44 -3.15 -2.68
CA ASP A 474 26.90 -4.29 -1.98
C ASP A 474 25.36 -4.34 -2.11
N ILE A 475 24.83 -5.55 -2.23
CA ILE A 475 23.40 -5.82 -2.15
C ILE A 475 23.19 -6.94 -1.15
N TYR A 476 22.38 -6.68 -0.12
CA TYR A 476 22.01 -7.66 0.88
C TYR A 476 20.60 -8.19 0.63
N LEU A 477 20.48 -9.50 0.45
CA LEU A 477 19.20 -10.20 0.27
C LEU A 477 19.05 -11.27 1.35
N GLU A 478 18.03 -11.15 2.17
CA GLU A 478 17.63 -12.21 3.10
C GLU A 478 16.52 -13.05 2.49
N ILE A 479 16.61 -14.38 2.63
CA ILE A 479 15.57 -15.30 2.16
C ILE A 479 15.16 -16.23 3.31
N ASP A 480 13.92 -16.05 3.75
CA ASP A 480 13.22 -16.98 4.63
C ASP A 480 12.45 -18.01 3.80
N TRP A 481 12.25 -19.19 4.38
CA TRP A 481 11.49 -20.24 3.72
C TRP A 481 10.55 -20.95 4.70
N VAL A 482 9.30 -21.09 4.26
CA VAL A 482 8.33 -21.97 4.91
C VAL A 482 8.74 -23.42 4.64
N GLU A 483 8.69 -24.25 5.68
CA GLU A 483 8.81 -25.70 5.55
C GLU A 483 7.94 -26.22 4.39
N SER A 484 8.43 -27.21 3.65
CA SER A 484 7.71 -27.74 2.48
C SER A 484 7.09 -29.09 2.81
N GLU A 485 5.92 -29.36 2.24
CA GLU A 485 5.34 -30.72 2.21
C GLU A 485 6.07 -31.64 1.23
N ASP A 486 6.80 -31.09 0.27
CA ASP A 486 7.55 -31.87 -0.70
C ASP A 486 8.88 -32.37 -0.10
N GLU A 487 9.44 -33.43 -0.67
CA GLU A 487 10.82 -33.86 -0.35
C GLU A 487 11.85 -32.76 -0.69
N GLU A 488 11.58 -31.96 -1.73
CA GLU A 488 12.40 -30.81 -2.10
C GLU A 488 12.06 -29.59 -1.23
N SER A 489 13.05 -29.11 -0.47
CA SER A 489 12.93 -27.93 0.39
C SER A 489 12.60 -26.64 -0.39
N ASN A 490 11.95 -25.69 0.31
CA ASN A 490 11.80 -24.31 -0.14
C ASN A 490 13.07 -23.46 0.10
N LYS A 491 14.06 -23.99 0.82
CA LYS A 491 15.37 -23.34 0.97
C LYS A 491 16.14 -23.37 -0.36
N PRO A 492 16.65 -22.23 -0.86
CA PRO A 492 17.48 -22.22 -2.05
C PRO A 492 18.75 -23.06 -1.87
N SER A 493 19.21 -23.74 -2.93
CA SER A 493 20.47 -24.50 -2.89
C SER A 493 21.67 -23.58 -3.04
N GLN A 494 22.79 -23.93 -2.37
CA GLN A 494 24.04 -23.16 -2.47
C GLN A 494 24.53 -23.02 -3.92
N GLU A 495 24.38 -24.05 -4.75
CA GLU A 495 24.73 -24.01 -6.18
C GLU A 495 24.01 -22.88 -6.93
N MET A 496 22.70 -22.71 -6.71
CA MET A 496 21.91 -21.67 -7.40
C MET A 496 22.21 -20.28 -6.82
N ILE A 497 22.54 -20.19 -5.53
CA ILE A 497 23.02 -18.96 -4.88
C ILE A 497 24.36 -18.55 -5.52
N ASP A 498 25.32 -19.46 -5.64
CA ASP A 498 26.63 -19.19 -6.22
C ASP A 498 26.52 -18.76 -7.70
N GLU A 499 25.62 -19.38 -8.48
CA GLU A 499 25.32 -18.96 -9.87
C GLU A 499 24.81 -17.49 -9.91
N ALA A 500 23.93 -17.12 -8.97
CA ALA A 500 23.41 -15.76 -8.88
C ALA A 500 24.48 -14.75 -8.45
N ILE A 501 25.25 -15.04 -7.40
CA ILE A 501 26.35 -14.20 -6.92
C ILE A 501 27.36 -13.96 -8.06
N HIS A 502 27.74 -15.02 -8.79
CA HIS A 502 28.66 -14.90 -9.91
C HIS A 502 28.11 -14.03 -11.05
N ALA A 503 26.79 -13.99 -11.26
CA ALA A 503 26.18 -13.11 -12.25
C ALA A 503 26.28 -11.62 -11.88
N PHE A 504 26.17 -11.28 -10.59
CA PHE A 504 26.34 -9.91 -10.09
C PHE A 504 27.81 -9.48 -10.06
N GLN A 505 28.71 -10.39 -9.66
CA GLN A 505 30.16 -10.13 -9.68
C GLN A 505 30.68 -9.72 -11.06
N LYS A 506 30.14 -10.31 -12.14
CA LYS A 506 30.47 -9.92 -13.53
C LYS A 506 30.14 -8.47 -13.86
N ASN A 507 29.24 -7.86 -13.09
CA ASN A 507 28.82 -6.46 -13.21
C ASN A 507 29.39 -5.59 -12.08
N ASN A 508 30.44 -6.08 -11.39
CA ASN A 508 31.13 -5.38 -10.30
C ASN A 508 30.19 -4.98 -9.15
N ILE A 509 29.33 -5.92 -8.74
CA ILE A 509 28.42 -5.80 -7.59
C ILE A 509 28.60 -7.05 -6.73
N ASN A 510 28.75 -6.87 -5.42
CA ASN A 510 28.72 -7.95 -4.45
C ASN A 510 27.27 -8.22 -4.05
N LEU A 511 26.80 -9.44 -4.33
CA LEU A 511 25.49 -9.88 -3.85
C LEU A 511 25.70 -10.81 -2.67
N HIS A 512 25.18 -10.40 -1.51
CA HIS A 512 25.18 -11.17 -0.28
C HIS A 512 23.80 -11.78 -0.07
N ILE A 513 23.70 -13.12 0.02
CA ILE A 513 22.42 -13.82 0.22
C ILE A 513 22.44 -14.53 1.57
N ASP A 514 21.61 -14.07 2.49
CA ASP A 514 21.43 -14.68 3.81
C ASP A 514 20.32 -15.73 3.79
N ILE A 515 20.69 -16.94 4.19
CA ILE A 515 19.80 -18.11 4.35
C ILE A 515 20.11 -18.81 5.69
N GLY A 516 20.51 -18.05 6.72
CA GLY A 516 20.81 -18.54 8.06
C GLY A 516 22.26 -18.35 8.51
N LYS A 517 23.04 -17.50 7.84
CA LYS A 517 24.49 -17.32 8.11
C LYS A 517 24.90 -15.90 8.43
N MET A 518 24.05 -14.90 8.18
CA MET A 518 24.35 -13.48 8.37
C MET A 518 23.42 -12.83 9.41
N GLY A 519 22.87 -13.65 10.32
CA GLY A 519 22.01 -13.21 11.42
C GLY A 519 20.50 -13.12 11.10
N GLY A 520 20.09 -13.46 9.88
CA GLY A 520 18.70 -13.70 9.49
C GLY A 520 18.59 -14.97 8.62
N GLY A 521 17.54 -15.10 7.80
CA GLY A 521 17.34 -16.24 6.92
C GLY A 521 16.89 -17.49 7.67
N GLU A 522 15.60 -17.55 7.98
CA GLU A 522 15.02 -18.52 8.89
C GLU A 522 14.09 -19.53 8.19
N GLN A 523 13.93 -20.69 8.82
CA GLN A 523 12.89 -21.64 8.45
C GLN A 523 11.60 -21.34 9.22
N ILE A 524 10.54 -21.03 8.50
CA ILE A 524 9.20 -20.79 9.05
C ILE A 524 8.44 -22.14 9.12
N PRO A 525 7.70 -22.43 10.21
CA PRO A 525 6.87 -23.64 10.29
C PRO A 525 5.87 -23.77 9.14
N TYR A 526 5.50 -25.00 8.79
CA TYR A 526 4.60 -25.24 7.66
C TYR A 526 3.31 -24.43 7.72
N ILE A 527 3.10 -23.60 6.69
CA ILE A 527 1.89 -22.80 6.45
C ILE A 527 1.60 -22.77 4.94
N THR A 528 0.33 -22.69 4.55
CA THR A 528 -0.07 -22.74 3.15
C THR A 528 -1.39 -22.00 2.91
N ASN A 529 -1.59 -21.47 1.70
CA ASN A 529 -2.81 -20.79 1.26
C ASN A 529 -3.26 -19.62 2.16
N PHE A 530 -2.31 -18.91 2.76
CA PHE A 530 -2.56 -17.78 3.64
C PHE A 530 -2.89 -16.49 2.87
N SER A 531 -3.47 -15.52 3.58
CA SER A 531 -3.91 -14.24 3.01
C SER A 531 -2.75 -13.26 2.83
N PHE A 532 -2.98 -12.16 2.11
CA PHE A 532 -1.97 -11.09 2.00
C PHE A 532 -1.71 -10.35 3.32
N PRO A 533 -2.72 -10.03 4.16
CA PRO A 533 -2.47 -9.54 5.51
C PRO A 533 -1.54 -10.46 6.31
N PHE A 534 -1.78 -11.78 6.27
CA PHE A 534 -0.92 -12.75 6.94
C PHE A 534 0.50 -12.79 6.37
N LEU A 535 0.67 -12.61 5.05
CA LEU A 535 2.02 -12.42 4.45
C LEU A 535 2.77 -11.24 5.07
N CYS A 536 2.06 -10.15 5.34
CA CYS A 536 2.66 -8.98 6.00
C CYS A 536 3.00 -9.31 7.46
N GLU A 537 2.16 -10.06 8.18
CA GLU A 537 2.50 -10.55 9.53
C GLU A 537 3.78 -11.39 9.54
N LEU A 538 4.01 -12.25 8.54
CA LEU A 538 5.26 -13.01 8.42
C LEU A 538 6.49 -12.09 8.27
N TYR A 539 6.38 -11.02 7.48
CA TYR A 539 7.45 -10.02 7.39
C TYR A 539 7.75 -9.40 8.76
N TRP A 540 6.73 -9.03 9.52
CA TRP A 540 6.94 -8.47 10.85
C TRP A 540 7.53 -9.49 11.84
N ASN A 541 7.06 -10.73 11.80
CA ASN A 541 7.47 -11.77 12.74
C ASN A 541 8.89 -12.30 12.50
N TYR A 542 9.29 -12.46 11.24
CA TYR A 542 10.56 -13.11 10.90
C TYR A 542 11.62 -12.14 10.37
N PHE A 543 11.27 -11.13 9.57
CA PHE A 543 12.28 -10.17 9.08
C PHE A 543 12.55 -9.05 10.09
N LEU A 544 11.50 -8.47 10.67
CA LEU A 544 11.64 -7.42 11.68
C LEU A 544 11.81 -7.97 13.10
N HIS A 545 11.40 -9.22 13.36
CA HIS A 545 11.24 -9.77 14.71
C HIS A 545 10.41 -8.89 15.65
N ASN A 546 9.36 -8.24 15.09
CA ASN A 546 8.51 -7.27 15.77
C ASN A 546 9.25 -6.04 16.31
N ASP A 547 10.50 -5.82 15.91
CA ASP A 547 11.30 -4.64 16.27
C ASP A 547 11.29 -3.62 15.13
N LEU A 548 10.63 -2.48 15.36
CA LEU A 548 10.58 -1.37 14.41
C LEU A 548 11.95 -0.71 14.20
N ASN A 549 12.88 -0.87 15.15
CA ASN A 549 14.25 -0.37 15.09
C ASN A 549 15.23 -1.39 14.51
N ASN A 550 14.76 -2.56 14.05
CA ASN A 550 15.62 -3.57 13.45
C ASN A 550 16.37 -2.98 12.24
N PRO A 551 17.71 -2.85 12.29
CA PRO A 551 18.51 -2.17 11.28
C PRO A 551 18.55 -2.91 9.94
N ARG A 552 18.12 -4.19 9.89
CA ARG A 552 17.98 -4.91 8.62
C ARG A 552 16.95 -4.23 7.71
N LYS A 553 15.92 -3.60 8.29
CA LYS A 553 14.98 -2.76 7.54
C LYS A 553 15.71 -1.55 6.98
N GLY A 554 15.77 -1.47 5.66
CA GLY A 554 16.51 -0.42 4.97
C GLY A 554 17.96 -0.77 4.68
N ILE A 555 18.40 -2.00 4.95
CA ILE A 555 19.69 -2.54 4.46
C ILE A 555 19.44 -3.76 3.58
N PHE A 556 18.61 -4.68 4.06
CA PHE A 556 18.28 -5.92 3.37
C PHE A 556 17.03 -5.79 2.51
N HIS A 557 17.08 -6.41 1.34
CA HIS A 557 15.90 -6.89 0.63
C HIS A 557 15.43 -8.20 1.25
N TYR A 558 14.13 -8.49 1.20
CA TYR A 558 13.54 -9.65 1.87
C TYR A 558 12.73 -10.57 0.94
N GLY A 559 13.09 -11.84 0.88
CA GLY A 559 12.36 -12.87 0.16
C GLY A 559 11.72 -13.88 1.12
N ILE A 560 10.47 -14.25 0.86
CA ILE A 560 9.83 -15.40 1.53
C ILE A 560 9.40 -16.45 0.51
N ILE A 561 9.82 -17.69 0.74
CA ILE A 561 9.56 -18.83 -0.14
C ILE A 561 8.60 -19.79 0.54
N CYS A 562 7.50 -20.17 -0.11
CA CYS A 562 6.53 -21.12 0.42
C CYS A 562 6.00 -22.05 -0.66
N ASP A 563 5.24 -23.07 -0.26
CA ASP A 563 4.59 -23.96 -1.23
C ASP A 563 3.45 -23.23 -1.99
N TYR A 564 2.52 -22.64 -1.23
CA TYR A 564 1.40 -21.85 -1.72
C TYR A 564 1.16 -20.64 -0.83
N GLY A 565 1.21 -19.44 -1.40
CA GLY A 565 0.83 -18.20 -0.74
C GLY A 565 -0.34 -17.51 -1.44
N PRO A 566 -0.60 -16.22 -1.12
CA PRO A 566 -1.74 -15.46 -1.63
C PRO A 566 -1.74 -15.25 -3.16
N ASP A 567 -0.58 -15.36 -3.82
CA ASP A 567 -0.46 -15.40 -5.28
C ASP A 567 0.83 -16.16 -5.66
N VAL A 568 1.07 -16.34 -6.97
CA VAL A 568 2.11 -17.23 -7.51
C VAL A 568 3.53 -16.77 -7.19
N ASN A 569 3.82 -15.50 -7.46
CA ASN A 569 5.05 -14.82 -7.04
C ASN A 569 4.94 -13.34 -7.39
N PHE A 570 5.30 -12.45 -6.48
CA PHE A 570 5.16 -11.00 -6.66
C PHE A 570 5.95 -10.24 -5.59
N PRO A 571 6.36 -8.99 -5.86
CA PRO A 571 6.92 -8.12 -4.84
C PRO A 571 5.80 -7.47 -4.02
N PHE A 572 6.03 -7.24 -2.74
CA PHE A 572 5.07 -6.67 -1.80
C PHE A 572 5.71 -5.66 -0.85
N PHE A 573 4.87 -4.99 -0.07
CA PHE A 573 5.31 -4.12 1.02
C PHE A 573 5.00 -4.88 2.31
N GLY A 574 6.01 -5.23 3.10
CA GLY A 574 5.78 -5.72 4.46
C GLY A 574 5.44 -4.61 5.45
N TRP A 575 5.97 -3.41 5.19
CA TRP A 575 5.76 -2.23 6.04
C TRP A 575 5.52 -0.94 5.25
N ASP A 576 6.54 -0.30 4.69
CA ASP A 576 6.42 1.08 4.16
C ASP A 576 7.07 1.32 2.79
N SER A 577 7.76 0.31 2.24
CA SER A 577 8.46 0.37 0.96
C SER A 577 8.41 -0.95 0.19
N LEU A 578 8.80 -0.93 -1.10
CA LEU A 578 8.93 -2.12 -1.95
C LEU A 578 10.32 -2.74 -1.73
N ASP A 579 10.47 -3.46 -0.63
CA ASP A 579 11.71 -4.14 -0.23
C ASP A 579 11.57 -5.67 -0.18
N SER A 580 10.38 -6.20 -0.46
CA SER A 580 10.06 -7.60 -0.20
C SER A 580 9.37 -8.32 -1.35
N PHE A 581 9.47 -9.65 -1.38
CA PHE A 581 8.80 -10.50 -2.37
C PHE A 581 8.44 -11.89 -1.85
N LEU A 582 7.41 -12.49 -2.47
CA LEU A 582 6.97 -13.85 -2.19
C LEU A 582 7.18 -14.75 -3.42
N ILE A 583 7.61 -16.00 -3.18
CA ILE A 583 7.61 -17.07 -4.18
C ILE A 583 6.77 -18.28 -3.69
N SER A 584 5.66 -18.59 -4.37
CA SER A 584 4.94 -19.85 -4.19
C SER A 584 5.60 -20.96 -5.03
N ALA A 585 6.68 -21.54 -4.50
CA ALA A 585 7.59 -22.45 -5.20
C ALA A 585 6.91 -23.72 -5.71
N LYS A 586 6.07 -24.38 -4.89
CA LYS A 586 5.33 -25.59 -5.30
C LYS A 586 4.31 -25.26 -6.38
N GLN A 587 3.54 -24.18 -6.21
CA GLN A 587 2.60 -23.71 -7.24
C GLN A 587 3.30 -23.39 -8.58
N LEU A 588 4.48 -22.78 -8.54
CA LEU A 588 5.28 -22.51 -9.73
C LEU A 588 5.84 -23.78 -10.36
N LYS A 589 6.37 -24.71 -9.57
CA LYS A 589 6.90 -26.00 -10.04
C LYS A 589 5.83 -26.80 -10.79
N GLN A 590 4.58 -26.76 -10.33
CA GLN A 590 3.44 -27.37 -11.03
C GLN A 590 3.16 -26.73 -12.39
N LYS A 591 3.31 -25.41 -12.50
CA LYS A 591 3.15 -24.67 -13.76
C LYS A 591 4.36 -24.83 -14.70
N LEU A 592 5.54 -25.12 -14.15
CA LEU A 592 6.83 -25.12 -14.83
C LEU A 592 7.62 -26.42 -14.56
N PRO A 593 7.08 -27.60 -14.90
CA PRO A 593 7.65 -28.89 -14.48
C PRO A 593 9.07 -29.15 -14.99
N ARG A 594 9.47 -28.47 -16.08
CA ARG A 594 10.79 -28.61 -16.73
C ARG A 594 11.96 -28.03 -15.93
N TYR A 595 11.72 -27.11 -15.00
CA TYR A 595 12.77 -26.52 -14.16
C TYR A 595 12.76 -27.19 -12.78
N CYS A 596 13.92 -27.42 -12.17
CA CYS A 596 13.99 -27.86 -10.77
C CYS A 596 13.49 -26.77 -9.82
N LYS A 597 13.02 -27.14 -8.61
CA LYS A 597 12.42 -26.19 -7.66
C LYS A 597 13.41 -25.10 -7.24
N SER A 598 14.66 -25.46 -6.94
CA SER A 598 15.71 -24.49 -6.58
C SER A 598 15.97 -23.43 -7.67
N ARG A 599 15.95 -23.82 -8.96
CA ARG A 599 16.10 -22.85 -10.08
C ARG A 599 14.90 -21.92 -10.23
N ILE A 600 13.69 -22.43 -9.96
CA ILE A 600 12.48 -21.61 -9.95
C ILE A 600 12.54 -20.59 -8.80
N ILE A 601 12.98 -21.03 -7.62
CA ILE A 601 13.14 -20.18 -6.44
C ILE A 601 14.13 -19.08 -6.76
N MET A 602 15.38 -19.40 -7.11
CA MET A 602 16.39 -18.37 -7.36
C MET A 602 16.08 -17.49 -8.57
N GLY A 603 15.55 -18.05 -9.66
CA GLY A 603 15.12 -17.25 -10.81
C GLY A 603 13.98 -16.29 -10.47
N GLY A 604 13.06 -16.70 -9.59
CA GLY A 604 12.03 -15.84 -9.05
C GLY A 604 12.59 -14.77 -8.11
N SER A 605 13.50 -15.13 -7.21
CA SER A 605 14.09 -14.21 -6.25
C SER A 605 14.88 -13.10 -6.94
N ILE A 606 15.73 -13.44 -7.91
CA ILE A 606 16.48 -12.44 -8.69
C ILE A 606 15.54 -11.57 -9.53
N HIS A 607 14.46 -12.12 -10.09
CA HIS A 607 13.47 -11.31 -10.80
C HIS A 607 12.89 -10.21 -9.90
N HIS A 608 12.46 -10.59 -8.69
CA HIS A 608 11.81 -9.66 -7.79
C HIS A 608 12.78 -8.72 -7.08
N LEU A 609 14.03 -9.14 -6.87
CA LEU A 609 15.12 -8.23 -6.48
C LEU A 609 15.26 -7.08 -7.49
N GLY A 610 15.06 -7.34 -8.78
CA GLY A 610 15.05 -6.29 -9.80
C GLY A 610 13.97 -5.22 -9.57
N HIS A 611 12.79 -5.62 -9.07
CA HIS A 611 11.71 -4.68 -8.75
C HIS A 611 12.05 -3.80 -7.53
N SER A 612 12.67 -4.36 -6.48
CA SER A 612 13.14 -3.58 -5.34
C SER A 612 14.34 -2.68 -5.69
N LEU A 613 14.99 -2.91 -6.83
CA LEU A 613 15.98 -2.02 -7.45
C LEU A 613 15.37 -1.09 -8.52
N GLY A 614 14.04 -0.95 -8.54
CA GLY A 614 13.33 0.03 -9.38
C GLY A 614 13.23 -0.33 -10.86
N LEU A 615 13.35 -1.61 -11.24
CA LEU A 615 13.03 -2.10 -12.58
C LEU A 615 11.54 -2.46 -12.66
N LEU A 616 10.74 -1.59 -13.25
CA LEU A 616 9.28 -1.68 -13.23
C LEU A 616 8.67 -1.71 -14.65
N ALA A 617 7.46 -2.25 -14.75
CA ALA A 617 6.74 -2.44 -16.02
C ALA A 617 6.39 -1.15 -16.78
N ASP A 618 6.34 -0.02 -16.08
CA ASP A 618 6.13 1.34 -16.60
C ASP A 618 7.45 2.02 -17.04
N LYS A 619 8.61 1.54 -16.56
CA LYS A 619 9.95 1.97 -16.98
C LYS A 619 10.34 1.41 -18.34
N HIS A 620 10.07 0.11 -18.56
CA HIS A 620 10.26 -0.54 -19.85
C HIS A 620 9.16 -1.57 -20.13
N SER A 621 8.54 -1.51 -21.31
CA SER A 621 7.42 -2.38 -21.69
C SER A 621 7.79 -3.85 -21.93
N GLY A 622 9.08 -4.21 -21.88
CA GLY A 622 9.54 -5.60 -21.89
C GLY A 622 9.54 -6.26 -20.51
N ILE A 623 9.59 -5.47 -19.43
CA ILE A 623 9.54 -5.96 -18.04
C ILE A 623 8.13 -6.51 -17.76
N ASP A 624 8.02 -7.69 -17.14
CA ASP A 624 6.75 -8.34 -16.78
C ASP A 624 5.74 -8.50 -17.92
N ASN A 625 6.23 -8.56 -19.16
CA ASN A 625 5.34 -8.62 -20.31
C ASN A 625 4.96 -10.08 -20.64
N LEU A 626 3.79 -10.51 -20.18
CA LEU A 626 3.26 -11.87 -20.43
C LEU A 626 3.19 -12.25 -21.91
N ALA A 627 3.08 -11.29 -22.82
CA ALA A 627 3.01 -11.57 -24.25
C ALA A 627 4.36 -12.01 -24.85
N THR A 628 5.49 -11.85 -24.15
CA THR A 628 6.80 -12.38 -24.56
C THR A 628 6.89 -13.89 -24.46
N LEU A 629 5.94 -14.55 -23.78
CA LEU A 629 5.85 -16.01 -23.72
C LEU A 629 5.19 -16.62 -24.95
N ILE A 630 4.55 -15.81 -25.81
CA ILE A 630 3.83 -16.27 -27.00
C ILE A 630 4.76 -16.17 -28.22
N PRO A 631 5.28 -17.28 -28.76
CA PRO A 631 6.21 -17.24 -29.88
C PRO A 631 5.60 -16.50 -31.09
N PHE A 632 6.42 -15.67 -31.75
CA PHE A 632 6.04 -14.88 -32.93
C PHE A 632 4.95 -13.81 -32.71
N SER A 633 4.54 -13.55 -31.47
CA SER A 633 3.77 -12.33 -31.16
C SER A 633 4.61 -11.07 -31.45
N ILE A 634 3.96 -9.91 -31.55
CA ILE A 634 4.67 -8.63 -31.76
C ILE A 634 5.60 -8.36 -30.56
N GLU A 635 5.12 -8.66 -29.36
CA GLU A 635 5.86 -8.49 -28.12
C GLU A 635 7.03 -9.47 -28.02
N TRP A 636 6.88 -10.73 -28.47
CA TRP A 636 7.98 -11.68 -28.58
C TRP A 636 9.03 -11.21 -29.59
N LEU A 637 8.62 -10.81 -30.80
CA LEU A 637 9.55 -10.31 -31.83
C LEU A 637 10.31 -9.07 -31.37
N LYS A 638 9.62 -8.19 -30.64
CA LYS A 638 10.19 -6.96 -30.08
C LYS A 638 11.17 -7.22 -28.94
N TYR A 639 10.85 -8.13 -28.02
CA TYR A 639 11.62 -8.31 -26.78
C TYR A 639 12.39 -9.64 -26.70
N LYS A 640 12.48 -10.44 -27.77
CA LYS A 640 13.31 -11.66 -27.78
C LYS A 640 14.80 -11.38 -27.58
N ASN A 641 15.26 -10.17 -27.88
CA ASN A 641 16.65 -9.78 -27.66
C ASN A 641 16.88 -9.30 -26.22
N TYR A 642 15.82 -8.96 -25.49
CA TYR A 642 15.89 -8.54 -24.09
C TYR A 642 16.19 -9.73 -23.18
N LYS A 643 17.47 -10.13 -23.12
CA LYS A 643 17.99 -11.24 -22.32
C LYS A 643 18.20 -10.78 -20.88
N SER A 644 17.10 -10.68 -20.16
CA SER A 644 17.09 -10.24 -18.76
C SER A 644 16.19 -11.15 -17.94
N ASN A 645 16.54 -11.33 -16.66
CA ASN A 645 15.67 -11.97 -15.70
C ASN A 645 14.31 -11.23 -15.56
N MET A 646 14.23 -9.94 -15.87
CA MET A 646 12.98 -9.16 -15.90
C MET A 646 12.04 -9.51 -17.07
N ASN A 647 12.53 -10.23 -18.07
CA ASN A 647 11.72 -10.72 -19.19
C ASN A 647 11.21 -12.14 -18.90
N TYR A 648 9.91 -12.37 -18.93
CA TYR A 648 9.33 -13.68 -18.67
C TYR A 648 9.83 -14.80 -19.60
N LEU A 649 10.32 -14.48 -20.80
CA LEU A 649 10.96 -15.45 -21.67
C LEU A 649 12.26 -16.05 -21.08
N TYR A 650 12.95 -15.30 -20.21
CA TYR A 650 14.28 -15.61 -19.67
C TYR A 650 14.34 -15.78 -18.15
N LYS A 651 13.31 -15.34 -17.40
CA LYS A 651 13.20 -15.38 -15.92
C LYS A 651 13.76 -16.63 -15.21
N TYR A 652 13.55 -17.83 -15.76
CA TYR A 652 14.03 -19.08 -15.15
C TYR A 652 15.20 -19.74 -15.90
N LYS A 653 15.74 -19.05 -16.91
CA LYS A 653 16.83 -19.54 -17.76
C LYS A 653 18.20 -18.98 -17.38
N MET A 654 18.24 -17.83 -16.69
CA MET A 654 19.47 -17.14 -16.29
C MET A 654 19.19 -16.30 -15.04
N PHE A 655 20.23 -15.94 -14.28
CA PHE A 655 20.13 -15.07 -13.09
C PHE A 655 20.77 -13.68 -13.29
N CYS A 656 20.92 -13.24 -14.53
CA CYS A 656 21.46 -11.92 -14.87
C CYS A 656 20.39 -11.00 -15.44
N TYR A 657 20.61 -9.69 -15.34
CA TYR A 657 19.86 -8.69 -16.09
C TYR A 657 20.59 -8.28 -17.36
N SER A 658 19.92 -7.54 -18.23
CA SER A 658 20.50 -7.16 -19.52
C SER A 658 21.37 -5.92 -19.41
N ASN A 659 22.38 -5.84 -20.26
CA ASN A 659 23.25 -4.68 -20.48
C ASN A 659 22.86 -3.87 -21.75
N GLY A 660 21.72 -4.17 -22.37
CA GLY A 660 21.20 -3.43 -23.53
C GLY A 660 21.89 -3.72 -24.88
N ASP A 661 22.90 -4.60 -24.92
CA ASP A 661 23.75 -4.78 -26.12
C ASP A 661 23.20 -5.78 -27.16
N ASN A 662 22.07 -6.44 -26.90
CA ASN A 662 21.52 -7.47 -27.82
C ASN A 662 20.63 -6.88 -28.93
N GLY A 663 20.60 -5.55 -29.10
CA GLY A 663 19.93 -4.86 -30.20
C GLY A 663 18.47 -4.48 -29.92
N PHE A 664 17.63 -4.45 -30.97
CA PHE A 664 16.28 -3.87 -30.88
C PHE A 664 15.43 -4.48 -29.75
N GLY A 665 14.89 -3.60 -28.91
CA GLY A 665 14.02 -3.94 -27.78
C GLY A 665 14.73 -4.49 -26.55
N ASP A 666 16.06 -4.59 -26.59
CA ASP A 666 16.89 -4.82 -25.41
C ASP A 666 16.98 -3.55 -24.55
N PHE A 667 16.91 -3.71 -23.24
CA PHE A 667 16.91 -2.62 -22.26
C PHE A 667 18.06 -2.86 -21.29
N ASP A 668 18.90 -1.86 -21.08
CA ASP A 668 19.99 -1.94 -20.11
C ASP A 668 19.41 -1.83 -18.69
N ASP A 669 19.25 -2.98 -18.04
CA ASP A 669 18.75 -3.04 -16.69
C ASP A 669 19.79 -2.54 -15.69
N TRP A 670 21.04 -2.97 -15.85
CA TRP A 670 22.13 -2.66 -14.92
C TRP A 670 22.37 -1.16 -14.81
N GLU A 671 22.36 -0.44 -15.93
CA GLU A 671 22.50 1.02 -15.95
C GLU A 671 21.27 1.74 -15.36
N LYS A 672 20.09 1.12 -15.40
CA LYS A 672 18.82 1.73 -14.97
C LYS A 672 18.35 1.30 -13.59
N MET A 673 19.10 0.46 -12.88
CA MET A 673 18.83 0.16 -11.48
C MET A 673 18.92 1.42 -10.62
N ASN A 674 18.03 1.51 -9.64
CA ASN A 674 18.09 2.46 -8.55
C ASN A 674 18.28 1.69 -7.25
N PHE A 675 19.51 1.62 -6.77
CA PHE A 675 19.87 0.85 -5.59
C PHE A 675 19.20 1.38 -4.31
N SER A 676 18.87 2.67 -4.25
CA SER A 676 18.13 3.26 -3.11
C SER A 676 16.60 3.06 -3.16
N PHE A 677 16.06 2.41 -4.20
CA PHE A 677 14.62 2.34 -4.45
C PHE A 677 13.83 1.61 -3.36
N PHE A 678 14.39 0.56 -2.76
CA PHE A 678 13.76 -0.19 -1.69
C PHE A 678 13.65 0.60 -0.36
N LYS A 679 14.47 1.64 -0.17
CA LYS A 679 14.37 2.56 0.98
C LYS A 679 13.38 3.68 0.72
N ASN A 680 13.45 4.26 -0.48
CA ASN A 680 12.72 5.46 -0.86
C ASN A 680 11.76 5.22 -2.02
N THR A 681 10.98 4.12 -1.94
CA THR A 681 10.10 3.71 -3.04
C THR A 681 9.20 4.87 -3.43
N ASN A 682 9.26 5.23 -4.71
CA ASN A 682 8.42 6.26 -5.29
C ASN A 682 8.03 5.84 -6.71
N PHE A 683 6.75 5.64 -6.91
CA PHE A 683 6.19 5.32 -8.22
C PHE A 683 5.85 6.58 -9.03
N ILE A 684 5.82 7.76 -8.41
CA ILE A 684 5.52 9.00 -9.13
C ILE A 684 6.72 9.34 -10.02
N ASN A 685 6.59 9.08 -11.32
CA ASN A 685 7.52 9.59 -12.32
C ASN A 685 7.39 11.13 -12.34
N LYS A 686 8.41 11.85 -11.85
CA LYS A 686 8.48 13.32 -11.92
C LYS A 686 8.64 13.80 -13.35
#